data_AF-A0A161P9Q5-F1
#
_entry.id   AF-A0A161P9Q5-F1
#
_cell.length_a   1.000
_cell.length_b   1.000
_cell.length_c   1.000
_cell.angle_alpha   90.00
_cell.angle_beta   90.00
_cell.angle_gamma   90.00
#
_symmetry.space_group_name_H-M   'P 1'
#
loop_
_entity.id
_entity.type
_entity.pdbx_description
1 polymer ?
#
loop_
_entity_poly.entity_id
_entity_poly.type
_entity_poly.pdbx_seq_one_letter_code
_entity_poly.pdbx_strand_id
1 'polypeptide(L)'
;MKHVFAILVLMGISAPAFSVAQQIPAHQTTLLSPLPFTNRAQCAIDSEKPTSSIFVMIDGYNAAKVANSVAKLSGLDTAAYSAKAMKEFRLSVAYMTLNIMNKMVRGHLPVLPANLKSANLPKYLQVSRNCEQSKGNACADLQDYLSQLWYNAGNRAAITSIDRFTTANFPLHASKDRLGCYYVKKFSALQGHLHNAEVTASNLQDIALAYMNEADYITGCFDADDTLSNRFVTLQLDWATNPQSLEIQGFDFWNSLKIYMSWAWRNTNELEVMSPTFGKLFRSIALEEAVLYTPNGCRSMTPPSCDNQYLSINSLRELAKATGGNNSEFFDTVPAGTEAEMLEKGVRGVNNDFLGTQSFDKAEEWLSNFRKNLIQSRGIMKNKYQSAMTNMNLLQDQLGIQGLTASVSADIKNHGSTEQMMNELYYMCTEIRLAGDETLDFLKSDIERVAQLKNMTQMPYSEKRSLSEHVNYFKEVSARVLPVCNELEKTNFWNKTGYTVNKLGFAPWAKDMLQINAAGTEEQGTKFTPTAFNGTPLLSWKTHAGSSSASQVICYNSIDCTRLMIKSMVDLYAVSTYADALIPLAGKSSDPNLFNPYSELKTCKMYDPWYQTQRMNKVFMTDLANTALFGWNILPIYIDVDFKAPRVASFKQLVQDGTIKFDPRFEKSKIQTSIVADFGPLVGAPCALSLNNNGLRTFNFYAFSGITLNYCDGKQQTEVISNNPSDFATGKDNARSFCGGCTMNFMAVAGASTASLSVFNPAKFVVYMVRTFQKYFHAKKDKVNIPKSWNVNAAYAAEVYKKYGQIPSHCVDQLGKGLKCFSDTCAAKAASVFEETFNTKVHSVYIREDDRHPSHISANTQREAWIKSDLCKGESIVRFTCNERKVENTKVHSIRGFHKSCRNVIGDRR
;
A
#
# COMPACT_ATOMS: atom_id res chain seq x y z
N MET A 1 -18.28 -66.42 52.58
CA MET A 1 -18.12 -67.36 51.45
C MET A 1 -19.26 -67.09 50.47
N LYS A 2 -18.92 -66.69 49.24
CA LYS A 2 -19.76 -66.60 48.01
C LYS A 2 -21.05 -65.75 48.02
N HIS A 3 -21.00 -64.71 47.18
CA HIS A 3 -22.03 -64.04 46.37
C HIS A 3 -23.35 -63.57 47.02
N VAL A 4 -23.69 -62.28 46.78
CA VAL A 4 -24.90 -61.81 46.06
C VAL A 4 -25.22 -60.34 46.41
N PHE A 5 -25.34 -59.53 45.35
CA PHE A 5 -26.19 -58.34 45.16
C PHE A 5 -26.34 -57.26 46.25
N ALA A 6 -25.97 -56.03 45.87
CA ALA A 6 -26.67 -54.79 46.23
C ALA A 6 -26.53 -53.84 45.02
N ILE A 7 -27.51 -53.76 44.12
CA ILE A 7 -28.59 -52.75 44.11
C ILE A 7 -28.07 -51.38 44.58
N LEU A 8 -27.71 -50.53 43.62
CA LEU A 8 -27.51 -49.11 43.85
C LEU A 8 -28.48 -48.34 42.94
N VAL A 9 -29.37 -47.64 43.62
CA VAL A 9 -30.46 -46.84 43.11
C VAL A 9 -29.93 -45.72 42.21
N LEU A 10 -30.36 -45.73 40.94
CA LEU A 10 -30.27 -44.61 40.02
C LEU A 10 -31.22 -43.49 40.47
N MET A 11 -30.68 -42.46 41.13
CA MET A 11 -31.32 -41.14 41.14
C MET A 11 -30.54 -40.25 40.16
N GLY A 12 -31.26 -39.85 39.11
CA GLY A 12 -30.75 -39.05 38.01
C GLY A 12 -30.24 -37.68 38.47
N ILE A 13 -28.94 -37.49 38.27
CA ILE A 13 -28.38 -36.16 37.99
C ILE A 13 -28.32 -36.10 36.47
N SER A 14 -29.23 -35.34 35.87
CA SER A 14 -29.16 -34.95 34.47
C SER A 14 -27.89 -34.13 34.27
N ALA A 15 -26.80 -34.81 33.88
CA ALA A 15 -25.63 -34.16 33.32
C ALA A 15 -26.09 -33.30 32.12
N PRO A 16 -25.66 -32.03 32.01
CA PRO A 16 -25.89 -31.27 30.80
C PRO A 16 -25.25 -32.07 29.66
N ALA A 17 -26.09 -32.48 28.72
CA ALA A 17 -25.67 -33.19 27.53
C ALA A 17 -24.51 -32.42 26.88
N PHE A 18 -23.35 -33.05 26.82
CA PHE A 18 -22.26 -32.61 25.94
C PHE A 18 -22.86 -32.52 24.54
N SER A 19 -23.01 -31.29 24.05
CA SER A 19 -23.48 -31.05 22.69
C SER A 19 -22.51 -31.71 21.73
N VAL A 20 -23.01 -32.76 21.09
CA VAL A 20 -22.42 -33.49 19.98
C VAL A 20 -21.87 -32.51 18.94
N ALA A 21 -20.59 -32.69 18.60
CA ALA A 21 -19.91 -32.19 17.40
C ALA A 21 -20.35 -30.79 16.90
N GLN A 22 -19.62 -29.74 17.30
CA GLN A 22 -19.53 -28.54 16.46
C GLN A 22 -18.89 -28.96 15.14
N GLN A 23 -19.72 -29.17 14.12
CA GLN A 23 -19.33 -29.32 12.73
C GLN A 23 -18.27 -28.26 12.40
N ILE A 24 -17.13 -28.71 11.88
CA ILE A 24 -16.19 -27.88 11.11
C ILE A 24 -17.06 -27.00 10.18
N PRO A 25 -16.90 -25.66 10.15
CA PRO A 25 -17.87 -24.79 9.49
C PRO A 25 -18.16 -25.23 8.06
N ALA A 26 -19.33 -25.83 7.86
CA ALA A 26 -19.83 -26.26 6.57
C ALA A 26 -20.19 -25.02 5.76
N HIS A 27 -19.22 -24.50 5.01
CA HIS A 27 -19.37 -23.76 3.74
C HIS A 27 -18.00 -23.48 3.11
N GLN A 28 -17.08 -24.44 3.13
CA GLN A 28 -15.99 -24.43 2.14
C GLN A 28 -16.61 -24.73 0.79
N THR A 29 -16.91 -23.71 0.00
CA THR A 29 -17.21 -23.92 -1.41
C THR A 29 -15.89 -24.13 -2.13
N THR A 30 -15.80 -25.17 -2.95
CA THR A 30 -14.68 -25.41 -3.88
C THR A 30 -14.55 -24.32 -4.96
N LEU A 31 -15.45 -23.33 -4.97
CA LEU A 31 -15.44 -22.24 -5.94
C LEU A 31 -14.60 -21.07 -5.42
N LEU A 32 -13.47 -20.83 -6.08
CA LEU A 32 -12.69 -19.61 -5.94
C LEU A 32 -13.55 -18.37 -6.21
N SER A 33 -13.29 -17.30 -5.47
CA SER A 33 -13.93 -16.02 -5.74
C SER A 33 -13.50 -15.50 -7.12
N PRO A 34 -14.36 -14.72 -7.80
CA PRO A 34 -13.97 -14.03 -9.02
C PRO A 34 -12.70 -13.18 -8.83
N LEU A 35 -11.80 -13.24 -9.82
CA LEU A 35 -10.49 -12.57 -9.82
C LEU A 35 -10.64 -11.12 -10.31
N PRO A 36 -10.36 -10.11 -9.48
CA PRO A 36 -10.55 -8.70 -9.84
C PRO A 36 -9.29 -8.14 -10.51
N PHE A 37 -9.27 -8.11 -11.84
CA PHE A 37 -8.19 -7.45 -12.58
C PHE A 37 -8.46 -5.95 -12.66
N THR A 38 -7.45 -5.15 -12.38
CA THR A 38 -7.55 -3.70 -12.43
C THR A 38 -6.32 -3.12 -13.10
N ASN A 39 -6.52 -2.08 -13.90
CA ASN A 39 -5.37 -1.28 -14.33
C ASN A 39 -4.93 -0.31 -13.23
N ARG A 40 -3.83 0.41 -13.49
CA ARG A 40 -3.25 1.39 -12.57
C ARG A 40 -4.26 2.41 -12.02
N ALA A 41 -5.03 3.07 -12.89
CA ALA A 41 -5.95 4.11 -12.46
C ALA A 41 -7.10 3.55 -11.61
N GLN A 42 -7.62 2.37 -11.95
CA GLN A 42 -8.65 1.70 -11.17
C GLN A 42 -8.11 1.17 -9.84
N CYS A 43 -6.89 0.63 -9.82
CA CYS A 43 -6.23 0.17 -8.60
C CYS A 43 -6.10 1.30 -7.56
N ALA A 44 -5.75 2.51 -8.01
CA ALA A 44 -5.77 3.68 -7.15
C ALA A 44 -7.19 4.00 -6.66
N ILE A 45 -8.22 3.91 -7.50
CA ILE A 45 -9.60 4.11 -7.03
C ILE A 45 -9.97 3.09 -5.95
N ASP A 46 -9.64 1.83 -6.17
CA ASP A 46 -9.97 0.71 -5.29
C ASP A 46 -9.13 0.68 -4.00
N SER A 47 -7.98 1.36 -3.95
CA SER A 47 -7.15 1.42 -2.74
C SER A 47 -7.84 2.04 -1.53
N GLU A 48 -8.79 2.94 -1.76
CA GLU A 48 -9.60 3.53 -0.68
C GLU A 48 -10.78 2.65 -0.25
N LYS A 49 -10.97 1.49 -0.89
CA LYS A 49 -12.08 0.57 -0.60
C LYS A 49 -11.62 -0.61 0.25
N PRO A 50 -12.51 -1.14 1.11
CA PRO A 50 -12.21 -2.33 1.89
C PRO A 50 -12.08 -3.57 1.01
N THR A 51 -11.08 -4.39 1.28
CA THR A 51 -10.83 -5.63 0.54
C THR A 51 -11.85 -6.73 0.87
N SER A 52 -12.19 -7.56 -0.12
CA SER A 52 -12.98 -8.79 0.06
C SER A 52 -12.11 -10.04 0.19
N SER A 53 -10.79 -9.92 0.01
CA SER A 53 -9.86 -11.05 0.09
C SER A 53 -8.54 -10.60 0.72
N ILE A 54 -7.97 -11.47 1.55
CA ILE A 54 -6.71 -11.22 2.25
C ILE A 54 -5.81 -12.46 2.18
N PHE A 55 -4.50 -12.25 2.26
CA PHE A 55 -3.58 -13.31 2.63
C PHE A 55 -3.25 -13.24 4.13
N VAL A 56 -3.19 -14.41 4.75
CA VAL A 56 -2.69 -14.62 6.11
C VAL A 56 -1.35 -15.34 5.99
N MET A 57 -0.27 -14.64 6.27
CA MET A 57 1.10 -15.14 6.18
C MET A 57 1.60 -15.54 7.56
N ILE A 58 1.78 -16.83 7.78
CA ILE A 58 2.09 -17.44 9.08
C ILE A 58 3.56 -17.89 9.10
N ASP A 59 4.25 -17.58 10.20
CA ASP A 59 5.55 -18.13 10.57
C ASP A 59 5.42 -19.02 11.82
N GLY A 60 5.54 -20.33 11.63
CA GLY A 60 5.47 -21.34 12.68
C GLY A 60 6.72 -21.45 13.56
N TYR A 61 7.77 -20.66 13.33
CA TYR A 61 9.05 -20.78 14.04
C TYR A 61 8.91 -20.71 15.57
N ASN A 62 8.12 -19.76 16.09
CA ASN A 62 7.92 -19.61 17.53
C ASN A 62 7.20 -20.81 18.16
N ALA A 63 6.24 -21.40 17.43
CA ALA A 63 5.58 -22.64 17.87
C ALA A 63 6.55 -23.81 17.93
N ALA A 64 7.38 -23.98 16.89
CA ALA A 64 8.46 -24.97 16.89
C ALA A 64 9.42 -24.76 18.06
N LYS A 65 9.85 -23.53 18.33
CA LYS A 65 10.80 -23.21 19.40
C LYS A 65 10.27 -23.58 20.79
N VAL A 66 9.00 -23.27 21.06
CA VAL A 66 8.35 -23.62 22.34
C VAL A 66 8.26 -25.16 22.47
N ALA A 67 7.80 -25.84 21.43
CA ALA A 67 7.70 -27.30 21.43
C ALA A 67 9.06 -28.00 21.53
N ASN A 68 10.09 -27.47 20.87
CA ASN A 68 11.47 -27.96 20.98
C ASN A 68 11.97 -27.90 22.42
N SER A 69 11.69 -26.79 23.11
CA SER A 69 12.08 -26.59 24.51
C SER A 69 11.38 -27.60 25.43
N VAL A 70 10.08 -27.82 25.24
CA VAL A 70 9.31 -28.82 25.98
C VAL A 70 9.81 -30.24 25.70
N ALA A 71 10.08 -30.57 24.43
CA ALA A 71 10.60 -31.88 24.04
C ALA A 71 11.98 -32.17 24.66
N LYS A 72 12.88 -31.18 24.66
CA LYS A 72 14.19 -31.28 25.32
C LYS A 72 14.07 -31.57 26.81
N LEU A 73 13.18 -30.85 27.50
CA LEU A 73 12.94 -31.03 28.93
C LEU A 73 12.32 -32.39 29.25
N SER A 74 11.56 -32.96 28.30
CA SER A 74 10.83 -34.22 28.48
C SER A 74 11.55 -35.45 27.89
N GLY A 75 12.76 -35.29 27.34
CA GLY A 75 13.51 -36.37 26.69
C GLY A 75 12.86 -36.92 25.41
N LEU A 76 12.03 -36.13 24.73
CA LEU A 76 11.32 -36.52 23.51
C LEU A 76 12.08 -36.09 22.24
N ASP A 77 11.72 -36.67 21.09
CA ASP A 77 12.26 -36.25 19.80
C ASP A 77 11.88 -34.81 19.46
N THR A 78 12.89 -33.94 19.53
CA THR A 78 12.73 -32.50 19.31
C THR A 78 12.32 -32.14 17.89
N ALA A 79 12.72 -32.92 16.87
CA ALA A 79 12.41 -32.64 15.48
C ALA A 79 10.94 -32.96 15.18
N ALA A 80 10.49 -34.16 15.56
CA ALA A 80 9.10 -34.58 15.43
C ALA A 80 8.15 -33.65 16.21
N TYR A 81 8.49 -33.27 17.45
CA TYR A 81 7.67 -32.35 18.25
C TYR A 81 7.58 -30.95 17.63
N SER A 82 8.70 -30.43 17.11
CA SER A 82 8.71 -29.12 16.45
C SER A 82 7.85 -29.12 15.18
N ALA A 83 7.94 -30.17 14.37
CA ALA A 83 7.13 -30.34 13.15
C ALA A 83 5.64 -30.45 13.48
N LYS A 84 5.28 -31.26 14.48
CA LYS A 84 3.91 -31.40 14.97
C LYS A 84 3.35 -30.07 15.48
N ALA A 85 4.12 -29.32 16.27
CA ALA A 85 3.71 -28.02 16.78
C ALA A 85 3.50 -26.99 15.67
N MET A 86 4.38 -26.94 14.66
CA MET A 86 4.17 -26.06 13.50
C MET A 86 2.87 -26.37 12.76
N LYS A 87 2.57 -27.66 12.56
CA LYS A 87 1.33 -28.11 11.90
C LYS A 87 0.09 -27.74 12.72
N GLU A 88 0.08 -28.08 14.01
CA GLU A 88 -1.04 -27.73 14.91
C GLU A 88 -1.20 -26.20 15.04
N PHE A 89 -0.10 -25.43 15.03
CA PHE A 89 -0.14 -23.97 15.04
C PHE A 89 -0.79 -23.40 13.78
N ARG A 90 -0.36 -23.84 12.59
CA ARG A 90 -0.98 -23.45 11.29
C ARG A 90 -2.48 -23.71 11.31
N LEU A 91 -2.89 -24.92 11.70
CA LEU A 91 -4.30 -25.32 11.74
C LEU A 91 -5.10 -24.52 12.77
N SER A 92 -4.50 -24.21 13.93
CA SER A 92 -5.12 -23.39 14.97
C SER A 92 -5.34 -21.94 14.52
N VAL A 93 -4.37 -21.35 13.81
CA VAL A 93 -4.51 -20.00 13.22
C VAL A 93 -5.63 -19.99 12.18
N ALA A 94 -5.67 -20.96 11.27
CA ALA A 94 -6.72 -21.09 10.26
C ALA A 94 -8.11 -21.24 10.91
N TYR A 95 -8.22 -22.14 11.89
CA TYR A 95 -9.46 -22.38 12.62
C TYR A 95 -9.97 -21.15 13.34
N MET A 96 -9.12 -20.51 14.14
CA MET A 96 -9.51 -19.34 14.94
C MET A 96 -9.94 -18.19 14.02
N THR A 97 -9.17 -17.93 12.96
CA THR A 97 -9.51 -16.87 12.00
C THR A 97 -10.88 -17.12 11.35
N LEU A 98 -11.13 -18.34 10.87
CA LEU A 98 -12.43 -18.69 10.28
C LEU A 98 -13.57 -18.71 11.29
N ASN A 99 -13.33 -19.15 12.53
CA ASN A 99 -14.35 -19.16 13.58
C ASN A 99 -14.80 -17.73 13.90
N ILE A 100 -13.86 -16.81 14.05
CA ILE A 100 -14.14 -15.38 14.28
C ILE A 100 -14.89 -14.79 13.08
N MET A 101 -14.40 -15.00 11.86
CA MET A 101 -15.08 -14.51 10.66
C MET A 101 -16.51 -15.04 10.56
N ASN A 102 -16.73 -16.34 10.81
CA ASN A 102 -18.08 -16.92 10.81
C ASN A 102 -18.98 -16.31 11.88
N LYS A 103 -18.47 -16.09 13.10
CA LYS A 103 -19.23 -15.42 14.17
C LYS A 103 -19.61 -13.99 13.78
N MET A 104 -18.72 -13.24 13.15
CA MET A 104 -19.01 -11.87 12.69
C MET A 104 -20.01 -11.86 11.53
N VAL A 105 -19.79 -12.67 10.49
CA VAL A 105 -20.67 -12.76 9.31
C VAL A 105 -22.09 -13.19 9.71
N ARG A 106 -22.24 -14.11 10.67
CA ARG A 106 -23.54 -14.53 11.22
C ARG A 106 -24.17 -13.53 12.21
N GLY A 107 -23.50 -12.40 12.48
CA GLY A 107 -23.97 -11.41 13.45
C GLY A 107 -23.95 -11.90 14.90
N HIS A 108 -23.19 -12.94 15.21
CA HIS A 108 -22.98 -13.41 16.59
C HIS A 108 -21.99 -12.52 17.34
N LEU A 109 -21.02 -11.93 16.64
CA LEU A 109 -20.10 -10.92 17.16
C LEU A 109 -20.32 -9.60 16.42
N PRO A 110 -20.33 -8.45 17.13
CA PRO A 110 -20.42 -7.15 16.48
C PRO A 110 -19.08 -6.74 15.86
N VAL A 111 -19.12 -5.93 14.81
CA VAL A 111 -17.95 -5.21 14.30
C VAL A 111 -17.69 -3.96 15.14
N LEU A 112 -16.42 -3.80 15.51
CA LEU A 112 -15.84 -2.70 16.25
C LEU A 112 -15.22 -1.69 15.28
N PRO A 113 -15.54 -0.40 15.43
CA PRO A 113 -15.15 0.63 14.50
C PRO A 113 -13.62 0.81 14.48
N ALA A 114 -13.06 0.90 13.28
CA ALA A 114 -11.66 1.22 13.06
C ALA A 114 -11.37 2.70 13.38
N ASN A 115 -12.31 3.59 13.09
CA ASN A 115 -12.18 5.02 13.37
C ASN A 115 -12.85 5.40 14.69
N LEU A 116 -12.04 5.56 15.73
CA LEU A 116 -12.48 5.97 17.07
C LEU A 116 -13.00 7.43 17.15
N LYS A 117 -12.79 8.26 16.13
CA LYS A 117 -13.29 9.65 16.13
C LYS A 117 -14.78 9.74 15.76
N SER A 118 -15.26 8.83 14.92
CA SER A 118 -16.64 8.78 14.42
C SER A 118 -17.47 7.66 15.03
N ALA A 119 -16.89 6.85 15.91
CA ALA A 119 -17.56 5.73 16.54
C ALA A 119 -18.67 6.18 17.50
N ASN A 120 -19.81 5.49 17.46
CA ASN A 120 -20.93 5.69 18.39
C ASN A 120 -21.03 4.55 19.42
N LEU A 121 -19.89 4.13 19.94
CA LEU A 121 -19.76 3.07 20.96
C LEU A 121 -19.02 3.64 22.19
N PRO A 122 -19.72 4.34 23.09
CA PRO A 122 -19.08 5.08 24.18
C PRO A 122 -18.23 4.21 25.10
N LYS A 123 -18.67 2.98 25.43
CA LYS A 123 -17.90 2.09 26.31
C LYS A 123 -16.64 1.61 25.61
N TYR A 124 -16.75 1.15 24.36
CA TYR A 124 -15.59 0.79 23.53
C TYR A 124 -14.58 1.94 23.43
N LEU A 125 -15.06 3.15 23.15
CA LEU A 125 -14.20 4.35 23.06
C LEU A 125 -13.45 4.64 24.35
N GLN A 126 -14.13 4.52 25.49
CA GLN A 126 -13.54 4.74 26.80
C GLN A 126 -12.45 3.70 27.06
N VAL A 127 -12.75 2.40 26.90
CA VAL A 127 -11.78 1.33 27.21
C VAL A 127 -10.60 1.33 26.23
N SER A 128 -10.81 1.65 24.95
CA SER A 128 -9.74 1.80 23.96
C SER A 128 -8.82 2.97 24.30
N ARG A 129 -9.37 4.15 24.66
CA ARG A 129 -8.55 5.31 25.07
C ARG A 129 -7.78 5.05 26.35
N ASN A 130 -8.40 4.40 27.34
CA ASN A 130 -7.73 4.03 28.59
C ASN A 130 -6.54 3.09 28.30
N CYS A 131 -6.74 2.09 27.43
CA CYS A 131 -5.68 1.19 26.99
C CYS A 131 -4.54 1.91 26.25
N GLU A 132 -4.85 2.87 25.37
CA GLU A 132 -3.84 3.69 24.70
C GLU A 132 -3.06 4.60 25.66
N GLN A 133 -3.69 5.05 26.75
CA GLN A 133 -3.09 5.93 27.75
C GLN A 133 -2.28 5.18 28.81
N SER A 134 -2.60 3.92 29.11
CA SER A 134 -1.97 3.13 30.17
C SER A 134 -0.57 2.59 29.83
N LYS A 135 0.01 3.00 28.69
CA LYS A 135 1.39 2.65 28.26
C LYS A 135 1.71 1.14 28.36
N GLY A 136 0.73 0.27 28.07
CA GLY A 136 0.93 -1.18 28.02
C GLY A 136 0.83 -1.91 29.36
N ASN A 137 0.65 -1.22 30.49
CA ASN A 137 0.41 -1.87 31.78
C ASN A 137 -1.07 -2.23 31.92
N ALA A 138 -1.41 -3.40 31.35
CA ALA A 138 -2.69 -4.10 31.38
C ALA A 138 -3.90 -3.29 30.86
N CYS A 139 -4.24 -3.49 29.59
CA CYS A 139 -5.52 -3.08 29.01
C CYS A 139 -6.72 -3.90 29.56
N ALA A 140 -6.79 -4.09 30.88
CA ALA A 140 -7.74 -4.97 31.56
C ALA A 140 -9.20 -4.63 31.21
N ASP A 141 -9.58 -3.35 31.24
CA ASP A 141 -10.93 -2.91 30.87
C ASP A 141 -11.31 -3.32 29.43
N LEU A 142 -10.35 -3.25 28.51
CA LEU A 142 -10.56 -3.68 27.12
C LEU A 142 -10.65 -5.21 27.03
N GLN A 143 -9.82 -5.93 27.78
CA GLN A 143 -9.90 -7.40 27.85
C GLN A 143 -11.25 -7.86 28.41
N ASP A 144 -11.75 -7.21 29.46
CA ASP A 144 -13.05 -7.49 30.06
C ASP A 144 -14.21 -7.15 29.13
N TYR A 145 -14.11 -6.02 28.42
CA TYR A 145 -15.07 -5.64 27.39
C TYR A 145 -15.16 -6.70 26.29
N LEU A 146 -14.02 -7.13 25.75
CA LEU A 146 -13.95 -8.17 24.71
C LEU A 146 -14.44 -9.52 25.25
N SER A 147 -14.14 -9.85 26.50
CA SER A 147 -14.65 -11.05 27.19
C SER A 147 -16.17 -11.08 27.26
N GLN A 148 -16.80 -9.96 27.64
CA GLN A 148 -18.26 -9.84 27.68
C GLN A 148 -18.88 -10.01 26.29
N LEU A 149 -18.26 -9.46 25.24
CA LEU A 149 -18.73 -9.65 23.86
C LEU A 149 -18.61 -11.10 23.41
N TRP A 150 -17.48 -11.76 23.71
CA TRP A 150 -17.24 -13.15 23.34
C TRP A 150 -18.19 -14.12 24.05
N TYR A 151 -18.35 -13.95 25.37
CA TYR A 151 -19.22 -14.77 26.20
C TYR A 151 -20.69 -14.70 25.72
N ASN A 152 -21.14 -13.51 25.34
CA ASN A 152 -22.50 -13.28 24.85
C ASN A 152 -22.65 -13.49 23.33
N ALA A 153 -21.65 -14.05 22.64
CA ALA A 153 -21.69 -14.24 21.19
C ALA A 153 -22.93 -15.04 20.77
N GLY A 154 -23.75 -14.46 19.89
CA GLY A 154 -25.04 -15.03 19.45
C GLY A 154 -26.25 -14.59 20.28
N ASN A 155 -26.06 -14.00 21.46
CA ASN A 155 -27.13 -13.36 22.23
C ASN A 155 -27.14 -11.85 21.98
N ARG A 156 -27.86 -11.44 20.94
CA ARG A 156 -27.90 -10.04 20.49
C ARG A 156 -28.44 -9.06 21.54
N ALA A 157 -29.42 -9.49 22.34
CA ALA A 157 -29.99 -8.66 23.40
C ALA A 157 -28.95 -8.38 24.50
N ALA A 158 -28.19 -9.40 24.90
CA ALA A 158 -27.10 -9.21 25.85
C ALA A 158 -25.99 -8.32 25.27
N ILE A 159 -25.57 -8.51 24.02
CA ILE A 159 -24.53 -7.69 23.38
C ILE A 159 -24.93 -6.21 23.30
N THR A 160 -26.16 -5.93 22.88
CA THR A 160 -26.68 -4.54 22.79
C THR A 160 -26.86 -3.87 24.14
N SER A 161 -26.82 -4.62 25.25
CA SER A 161 -26.78 -4.04 26.60
C SER A 161 -25.38 -3.66 27.08
N ILE A 162 -24.32 -4.22 26.46
CA ILE A 162 -22.92 -3.94 26.82
C ILE A 162 -22.50 -2.55 26.33
N ASP A 163 -22.95 -2.15 25.13
CA ASP A 163 -22.69 -0.85 24.53
C ASP A 163 -23.80 -0.50 23.51
N ARG A 164 -23.79 0.71 22.95
CA ARG A 164 -24.79 1.21 22.00
C ARG A 164 -24.72 0.60 20.60
N PHE A 165 -24.60 -0.73 20.52
CA PHE A 165 -24.61 -1.44 19.25
C PHE A 165 -25.95 -1.29 18.54
N THR A 166 -25.88 -0.95 17.26
CA THR A 166 -27.04 -0.87 16.36
C THR A 166 -27.02 -2.01 15.37
N THR A 167 -28.05 -2.12 14.52
CA THR A 167 -28.04 -3.08 13.40
C THR A 167 -26.85 -2.88 12.45
N ALA A 168 -26.32 -1.66 12.34
CA ALA A 168 -25.15 -1.35 11.53
C ALA A 168 -23.83 -1.93 12.09
N ASN A 169 -23.81 -2.42 13.34
CA ASN A 169 -22.64 -3.10 13.91
C ASN A 169 -22.66 -4.60 13.68
N PHE A 170 -23.70 -5.15 13.05
CA PHE A 170 -23.77 -6.56 12.73
C PHE A 170 -23.85 -6.70 11.21
N PRO A 171 -22.88 -7.37 10.57
CA PRO A 171 -22.94 -7.65 9.14
C PRO A 171 -24.29 -8.25 8.76
N LEU A 172 -24.92 -7.67 7.73
CA LEU A 172 -26.15 -8.19 7.16
C LEU A 172 -25.80 -9.48 6.40
N HIS A 173 -25.93 -10.62 7.06
CA HIS A 173 -25.76 -11.92 6.40
C HIS A 173 -26.80 -12.04 5.29
N ALA A 174 -26.39 -11.95 4.03
CA ALA A 174 -27.22 -12.45 2.93
C ALA A 174 -27.09 -13.97 2.94
N SER A 175 -28.15 -14.74 2.67
CA SER A 175 -28.08 -16.22 2.59
C SER A 175 -27.04 -16.74 1.58
N LYS A 176 -26.48 -15.86 0.74
CA LYS A 176 -25.46 -16.12 -0.27
C LYS A 176 -24.02 -15.78 0.17
N ASP A 177 -23.82 -15.21 1.35
CA ASP A 177 -22.47 -14.89 1.85
C ASP A 177 -21.65 -16.17 2.06
N ARG A 178 -20.40 -16.19 1.59
CA ARG A 178 -19.51 -17.36 1.65
C ARG A 178 -18.12 -16.96 2.11
N LEU A 179 -17.49 -17.85 2.88
CA LEU A 179 -16.10 -17.72 3.31
C LEU A 179 -15.26 -18.79 2.62
N GLY A 180 -14.35 -18.36 1.75
CA GLY A 180 -13.33 -19.21 1.13
C GLY A 180 -12.07 -19.23 1.99
N CYS A 181 -11.40 -20.38 2.07
CA CYS A 181 -10.18 -20.55 2.86
C CYS A 181 -9.24 -21.55 2.19
N TYR A 182 -8.18 -21.03 1.59
CA TYR A 182 -7.28 -21.80 0.75
C TYR A 182 -5.85 -21.71 1.26
N TYR A 183 -5.14 -22.82 1.33
CA TYR A 183 -3.68 -22.85 1.44
C TYR A 183 -3.10 -22.63 0.05
N VAL A 184 -2.23 -21.63 -0.12
CA VAL A 184 -1.57 -21.32 -1.39
C VAL A 184 -0.26 -22.10 -1.46
N LYS A 185 -0.18 -23.09 -2.35
CA LYS A 185 1.04 -23.89 -2.62
C LYS A 185 1.99 -23.11 -3.52
N LYS A 186 1.46 -22.45 -4.56
CA LYS A 186 2.21 -21.64 -5.53
C LYS A 186 1.36 -20.44 -5.98
N PHE A 187 1.96 -19.26 -6.05
CA PHE A 187 1.33 -18.10 -6.70
C PHE A 187 1.24 -18.38 -8.21
N SER A 188 0.02 -18.48 -8.73
CA SER A 188 -0.23 -18.90 -10.12
C SER A 188 -1.22 -17.98 -10.83
N ALA A 189 -1.71 -18.39 -11.99
CA ALA A 189 -2.78 -17.67 -12.68
C ALA A 189 -4.07 -17.55 -11.82
N LEU A 190 -4.24 -18.36 -10.78
CA LEU A 190 -5.32 -18.22 -9.79
C LEU A 190 -5.17 -16.99 -8.89
N GLN A 191 -4.00 -16.37 -8.84
CA GLN A 191 -3.75 -15.03 -8.31
C GLN A 191 -3.31 -14.08 -9.44
N GLY A 192 -3.73 -14.37 -10.68
CA GLY A 192 -3.28 -13.70 -11.90
C GLY A 192 -3.50 -12.18 -11.91
N HIS A 193 -4.45 -11.68 -11.12
CA HIS A 193 -4.69 -10.24 -10.93
C HIS A 193 -3.53 -9.53 -10.24
N LEU A 194 -2.62 -10.24 -9.56
CA LEU A 194 -1.40 -9.67 -8.98
C LEU A 194 -0.28 -9.51 -10.03
N HIS A 195 -0.41 -10.17 -11.19
CA HIS A 195 0.65 -10.25 -12.20
C HIS A 195 0.26 -9.61 -13.54
N ASN A 196 -1.04 -9.40 -13.79
CA ASN A 196 -1.51 -8.83 -15.05
C ASN A 196 -2.50 -7.68 -14.80
N ALA A 197 -2.29 -6.57 -15.49
CA ALA A 197 -3.17 -5.41 -15.42
C ALA A 197 -4.41 -5.52 -16.34
N GLU A 198 -4.39 -6.44 -17.31
CA GLU A 198 -5.44 -6.64 -18.31
C GLU A 198 -5.83 -8.12 -18.41
N VAL A 199 -7.05 -8.37 -18.90
CA VAL A 199 -7.53 -9.70 -19.23
C VAL A 199 -7.34 -9.94 -20.73
N THR A 200 -6.44 -10.85 -21.08
CA THR A 200 -6.21 -11.29 -22.46
C THR A 200 -6.64 -12.76 -22.65
N ALA A 201 -6.74 -13.21 -23.91
CA ALA A 201 -7.06 -14.61 -24.21
C ALA A 201 -6.03 -15.57 -23.60
N SER A 202 -4.74 -15.22 -23.62
CA SER A 202 -3.69 -16.04 -23.00
C SER A 202 -3.83 -16.06 -21.49
N ASN A 203 -4.05 -14.92 -20.84
CA ASN A 203 -4.27 -14.90 -19.38
C ASN A 203 -5.49 -15.74 -18.97
N LEU A 204 -6.59 -15.64 -19.73
CA LEU A 204 -7.80 -16.47 -19.47
C LEU A 204 -7.52 -17.95 -19.68
N GLN A 205 -6.68 -18.31 -20.65
CA GLN A 205 -6.26 -19.69 -20.87
C GLN A 205 -5.38 -20.19 -19.72
N ASP A 206 -4.44 -19.39 -19.23
CA ASP A 206 -3.61 -19.74 -18.08
C ASP A 206 -4.46 -19.92 -16.81
N ILE A 207 -5.44 -19.04 -16.59
CA ILE A 207 -6.42 -19.16 -15.50
C ILE A 207 -7.22 -20.46 -15.63
N ALA A 208 -7.70 -20.77 -16.84
CA ALA A 208 -8.47 -21.98 -17.12
C ALA A 208 -7.65 -23.24 -16.82
N LEU A 209 -6.41 -23.31 -17.30
CA LEU A 209 -5.49 -24.42 -17.07
C LEU A 209 -5.16 -24.56 -15.57
N ALA A 210 -4.86 -23.45 -14.90
CA ALA A 210 -4.56 -23.46 -13.46
C ALA A 210 -5.76 -23.89 -12.62
N TYR A 211 -6.98 -23.53 -13.02
CA TYR A 211 -8.21 -23.94 -12.36
C TYR A 211 -8.51 -25.43 -12.56
N MET A 212 -8.25 -25.97 -13.77
CA MET A 212 -8.41 -27.42 -14.00
C MET A 212 -7.43 -28.27 -13.20
N ASN A 213 -6.25 -27.71 -12.92
CA ASN A 213 -5.20 -28.32 -12.10
C ASN A 213 -5.11 -27.65 -10.72
N GLU A 214 -6.24 -27.22 -10.14
CA GLU A 214 -6.25 -26.39 -8.92
C GLU A 214 -5.47 -27.01 -7.75
N ALA A 215 -5.46 -28.35 -7.63
CA ALA A 215 -4.80 -29.09 -6.58
C ALA A 215 -3.27 -28.89 -6.54
N ASP A 216 -2.66 -28.49 -7.65
CA ASP A 216 -1.21 -28.20 -7.74
C ASP A 216 -0.90 -26.81 -7.15
N TYR A 217 -1.86 -25.90 -7.15
CA TYR A 217 -1.66 -24.50 -6.79
C TYR A 217 -2.26 -24.13 -5.44
N ILE A 218 -3.41 -24.70 -5.08
CA ILE A 218 -4.14 -24.42 -3.85
C ILE A 218 -4.73 -25.71 -3.25
N THR A 219 -5.02 -25.68 -1.95
CA THR A 219 -5.82 -26.71 -1.26
C THR A 219 -6.62 -26.06 -0.13
N GLY A 220 -7.46 -26.81 0.58
CA GLY A 220 -8.19 -26.28 1.74
C GLY A 220 -7.25 -25.88 2.88
N CYS A 221 -7.59 -24.84 3.64
CA CYS A 221 -6.70 -24.36 4.72
C CYS A 221 -6.54 -25.33 5.91
N PHE A 222 -7.41 -26.35 6.01
CA PHE A 222 -7.32 -27.43 6.99
C PHE A 222 -6.63 -28.69 6.45
N ASP A 223 -6.09 -28.65 5.23
CA ASP A 223 -5.34 -29.76 4.66
C ASP A 223 -4.15 -30.09 5.56
N ALA A 224 -4.16 -31.31 6.08
CA ALA A 224 -3.18 -31.83 7.02
C ALA A 224 -2.11 -32.70 6.34
N ASP A 225 -1.97 -32.62 5.02
CA ASP A 225 -0.88 -33.27 4.29
C ASP A 225 0.49 -32.83 4.85
N ASP A 226 1.33 -33.82 5.15
CA ASP A 226 2.67 -33.63 5.73
C ASP A 226 3.69 -33.11 4.71
N THR A 227 3.37 -33.15 3.41
CA THR A 227 4.20 -32.56 2.34
C THR A 227 4.06 -31.03 2.26
N LEU A 228 3.04 -30.45 2.90
CA LEU A 228 2.84 -29.01 2.97
C LEU A 228 3.79 -28.36 3.98
N SER A 229 4.26 -27.16 3.66
CA SER A 229 4.98 -26.33 4.62
C SER A 229 4.13 -26.06 5.85
N ASN A 230 4.71 -26.26 7.02
CA ASN A 230 4.10 -25.85 8.28
C ASN A 230 4.85 -24.67 8.92
N ARG A 231 6.01 -24.30 8.38
CA ARG A 231 6.79 -23.15 8.87
C ARG A 231 6.34 -21.86 8.19
N PHE A 232 6.43 -21.78 6.86
CA PHE A 232 6.07 -20.58 6.10
C PHE A 232 4.81 -20.87 5.30
N VAL A 233 3.70 -20.29 5.73
CA VAL A 233 2.38 -20.62 5.19
C VAL A 233 1.69 -19.36 4.69
N THR A 234 1.14 -19.44 3.49
CA THR A 234 0.26 -18.40 2.94
C THR A 234 -1.14 -18.97 2.81
N LEU A 235 -2.09 -18.43 3.59
CA LEU A 235 -3.51 -18.74 3.44
C LEU A 235 -4.19 -17.60 2.68
N GLN A 236 -5.05 -17.89 1.72
CA GLN A 236 -5.97 -16.94 1.11
C GLN A 236 -7.34 -17.08 1.75
N LEU A 237 -7.85 -15.99 2.31
CA LEU A 237 -9.20 -15.91 2.86
C LEU A 237 -10.04 -15.00 1.98
N ASP A 238 -11.16 -15.53 1.50
CA ASP A 238 -12.09 -14.80 0.67
C ASP A 238 -13.41 -14.60 1.41
N TRP A 239 -13.91 -13.36 1.42
CA TRP A 239 -15.23 -13.02 1.92
C TRP A 239 -16.11 -12.57 0.74
N ALA A 240 -16.88 -13.52 0.21
CA ALA A 240 -17.89 -13.23 -0.79
C ALA A 240 -19.13 -12.66 -0.08
N THR A 241 -19.32 -11.35 -0.20
CA THR A 241 -20.47 -10.64 0.39
C THR A 241 -21.03 -9.59 -0.57
N ASN A 242 -22.17 -8.99 -0.21
CA ASN A 242 -22.74 -7.86 -0.92
C ASN A 242 -21.73 -6.70 -1.00
N PRO A 243 -21.39 -6.19 -2.19
CA PRO A 243 -20.46 -5.06 -2.35
C PRO A 243 -20.85 -3.83 -1.53
N GLN A 244 -22.14 -3.54 -1.36
CA GLN A 244 -22.60 -2.40 -0.57
C GLN A 244 -22.31 -2.59 0.92
N SER A 245 -22.55 -3.80 1.46
CA SER A 245 -22.22 -4.12 2.85
C SER A 245 -20.72 -4.07 3.10
N LEU A 246 -19.93 -4.57 2.15
CA LEU A 246 -18.48 -4.48 2.20
C LEU A 246 -18.00 -3.02 2.23
N GLU A 247 -18.52 -2.15 1.36
CA GLU A 247 -18.15 -0.73 1.34
C GLU A 247 -18.49 0.01 2.64
N ILE A 248 -19.59 -0.36 3.32
CA ILE A 248 -20.01 0.29 4.57
C ILE A 248 -19.21 -0.22 5.78
N GLN A 249 -19.01 -1.55 5.89
CA GLN A 249 -18.53 -2.17 7.13
C GLN A 249 -17.18 -2.90 6.98
N GLY A 250 -16.61 -2.98 5.78
CA GLY A 250 -15.46 -3.85 5.52
C GLY A 250 -14.21 -3.48 6.31
N PHE A 251 -13.92 -2.18 6.50
CA PHE A 251 -12.79 -1.75 7.34
C PHE A 251 -12.99 -2.11 8.81
N ASP A 252 -14.20 -1.93 9.34
CA ASP A 252 -14.55 -2.30 10.70
C ASP A 252 -14.51 -3.82 10.89
N PHE A 253 -14.93 -4.58 9.89
CA PHE A 253 -14.86 -6.05 9.88
C PHE A 253 -13.42 -6.55 10.00
N TRP A 254 -12.49 -6.06 9.17
CA TRP A 254 -11.09 -6.49 9.24
C TRP A 254 -10.39 -6.00 10.51
N ASN A 255 -10.72 -4.81 10.99
CA ASN A 255 -10.24 -4.32 12.28
C ASN A 255 -10.70 -5.23 13.43
N SER A 256 -11.97 -5.61 13.43
CA SER A 256 -12.56 -6.51 14.42
C SER A 256 -11.93 -7.89 14.39
N LEU A 257 -11.64 -8.42 13.19
CA LEU A 257 -10.94 -9.70 13.04
C LEU A 257 -9.61 -9.68 13.78
N LYS A 258 -8.79 -8.63 13.59
CA LYS A 258 -7.49 -8.50 14.24
C LYS A 258 -7.61 -8.39 15.77
N ILE A 259 -8.56 -7.60 16.26
CA ILE A 259 -8.83 -7.41 17.70
C ILE A 259 -9.26 -8.74 18.33
N TYR A 260 -10.29 -9.37 17.78
CA TYR A 260 -10.81 -10.64 18.30
C TYR A 260 -9.77 -11.76 18.18
N MET A 261 -8.98 -11.79 17.11
CA MET A 261 -7.93 -12.81 16.95
C MET A 261 -6.86 -12.66 18.03
N SER A 262 -6.35 -11.45 18.22
CA SER A 262 -5.33 -11.15 19.25
C SER A 262 -5.84 -11.47 20.67
N TRP A 263 -7.10 -11.12 20.96
CA TRP A 263 -7.72 -11.39 22.25
C TRP A 263 -8.04 -12.88 22.46
N ALA A 264 -8.72 -13.51 21.50
CA ALA A 264 -9.20 -14.89 21.63
C ALA A 264 -8.04 -15.88 21.70
N TRP A 265 -6.95 -15.62 20.98
CA TRP A 265 -5.74 -16.43 21.01
C TRP A 265 -5.17 -16.62 22.42
N ARG A 266 -5.29 -15.60 23.29
CA ARG A 266 -4.73 -15.64 24.65
C ARG A 266 -5.76 -16.08 25.70
N ASN A 267 -7.01 -15.67 25.51
CA ASN A 267 -8.02 -15.69 26.57
C ASN A 267 -9.08 -16.80 26.41
N THR A 268 -9.03 -17.58 25.34
CA THR A 268 -10.09 -18.56 25.05
C THR A 268 -9.54 -19.99 24.96
N ASN A 269 -10.43 -20.99 25.04
CA ASN A 269 -10.04 -22.41 25.02
C ASN A 269 -10.13 -23.01 23.60
N GLU A 270 -10.51 -22.21 22.62
CA GLU A 270 -10.77 -22.59 21.24
C GLU A 270 -9.51 -23.13 20.55
N LEU A 271 -8.32 -22.76 21.03
CA LEU A 271 -7.06 -23.33 20.56
C LEU A 271 -6.88 -24.81 20.93
N GLU A 272 -7.42 -25.24 22.07
CA GLU A 272 -7.28 -26.63 22.53
C GLU A 272 -8.11 -27.59 21.68
N VAL A 273 -9.10 -27.08 20.94
CA VAL A 273 -9.90 -27.87 19.98
C VAL A 273 -9.04 -28.37 18.83
N MET A 274 -8.17 -27.52 18.27
CA MET A 274 -7.31 -27.87 17.13
C MET A 274 -5.90 -28.30 17.54
N SER A 275 -5.46 -27.90 18.74
CA SER A 275 -4.17 -28.27 19.31
C SER A 275 -4.34 -28.74 20.75
N PRO A 276 -4.80 -29.98 20.98
CA PRO A 276 -4.90 -30.52 22.34
C PRO A 276 -3.53 -30.60 23.03
N THR A 277 -2.46 -30.81 22.24
CA THR A 277 -1.09 -30.96 22.75
C THR A 277 -0.47 -29.63 23.15
N PHE A 278 -0.60 -28.60 22.29
CA PHE A 278 0.14 -27.35 22.43
C PHE A 278 -0.76 -26.14 22.64
N GLY A 279 -2.08 -26.27 22.62
CA GLY A 279 -3.02 -25.14 22.68
C GLY A 279 -2.80 -24.21 23.87
N LYS A 280 -2.49 -24.76 25.07
CA LYS A 280 -2.13 -23.97 26.25
C LYS A 280 -0.79 -23.25 26.09
N LEU A 281 0.18 -23.88 25.43
CA LEU A 281 1.50 -23.30 25.15
C LEU A 281 1.42 -22.21 24.08
N PHE A 282 0.54 -22.37 23.09
CA PHE A 282 0.35 -21.39 22.03
C PHE A 282 -0.17 -20.05 22.53
N ARG A 283 -0.87 -20.01 23.67
CA ARG A 283 -1.32 -18.75 24.29
C ARG A 283 -0.17 -17.81 24.66
N SER A 284 1.04 -18.33 24.91
CA SER A 284 2.22 -17.52 25.21
C SER A 284 2.95 -17.01 23.97
N ILE A 285 2.55 -17.46 22.77
CA ILE A 285 3.15 -16.99 21.51
C ILE A 285 2.55 -15.62 21.18
N ALA A 286 3.42 -14.64 20.90
CA ALA A 286 3.02 -13.35 20.35
C ALA A 286 2.54 -13.54 18.91
N LEU A 287 1.23 -13.73 18.74
CA LEU A 287 0.61 -13.99 17.44
C LEU A 287 0.90 -12.89 16.42
N GLU A 288 1.01 -11.64 16.87
CA GLU A 288 1.28 -10.46 16.05
C GLU A 288 2.66 -10.46 15.40
N GLU A 289 3.60 -11.25 15.92
CA GLU A 289 4.90 -11.47 15.28
C GLU A 289 4.86 -12.60 14.25
N ALA A 290 4.06 -13.63 14.56
CA ALA A 290 3.94 -14.86 13.77
C ALA A 290 3.00 -14.71 12.58
N VAL A 291 1.99 -13.83 12.65
CA VAL A 291 0.96 -13.66 11.63
C VAL A 291 0.99 -12.26 11.06
N LEU A 292 1.04 -12.18 9.73
CA LEU A 292 0.90 -10.94 8.98
C LEU A 292 -0.33 -11.05 8.08
N TYR A 293 -1.19 -10.04 8.11
CA TYR A 293 -2.32 -9.93 7.19
C TYR A 293 -1.93 -9.03 6.04
N THR A 294 -2.36 -9.31 4.81
CA THR A 294 -2.20 -8.38 3.69
C THR A 294 -3.42 -8.46 2.79
N PRO A 295 -3.91 -7.33 2.24
CA PRO A 295 -4.95 -7.40 1.22
C PRO A 295 -4.45 -8.16 0.00
N ASN A 296 -5.36 -8.92 -0.63
CA ASN A 296 -5.13 -9.61 -1.88
C ASN A 296 -5.56 -8.71 -3.05
N GLY A 297 -4.62 -7.91 -3.57
CA GLY A 297 -4.83 -6.99 -4.70
C GLY A 297 -4.85 -5.52 -4.30
N CYS A 298 -5.63 -4.72 -5.02
CA CYS A 298 -5.58 -3.25 -4.96
C CYS A 298 -6.43 -2.59 -3.87
N ARG A 299 -7.22 -3.36 -3.11
CA ARG A 299 -8.03 -2.83 -2.00
C ARG A 299 -7.24 -2.86 -0.69
N SER A 300 -7.77 -2.28 0.38
CA SER A 300 -7.08 -2.19 1.68
C SER A 300 -7.86 -2.82 2.83
N MET A 301 -7.15 -3.28 3.87
CA MET A 301 -7.76 -3.82 5.09
C MET A 301 -8.09 -2.73 6.11
N THR A 302 -7.26 -1.69 6.18
CA THR A 302 -7.49 -0.47 6.95
C THR A 302 -7.69 0.72 6.02
N PRO A 303 -8.47 1.74 6.43
CA PRO A 303 -8.57 2.98 5.67
C PRO A 303 -7.18 3.56 5.46
N PRO A 304 -6.76 3.77 4.21
CA PRO A 304 -5.48 4.39 3.94
C PRO A 304 -5.39 5.79 4.55
N SER A 305 -4.22 6.15 5.08
CA SER A 305 -3.92 7.50 5.57
C SER A 305 -2.57 7.98 5.03
N CYS A 306 -2.36 9.29 5.03
CA CYS A 306 -1.04 9.87 4.80
C CYS A 306 -0.50 10.25 6.17
N ASP A 307 0.13 9.30 6.87
CA ASP A 307 0.82 9.52 8.15
C ASP A 307 2.02 8.57 8.26
N ASN A 308 3.00 8.91 9.09
CA ASN A 308 4.25 8.16 9.20
C ASN A 308 4.05 6.69 9.57
N GLN A 309 3.02 6.36 10.36
CA GLN A 309 2.71 5.00 10.75
C GLN A 309 2.24 4.19 9.53
N TYR A 310 1.28 4.70 8.77
CA TYR A 310 0.77 4.02 7.59
C TYR A 310 1.85 3.89 6.50
N LEU A 311 2.64 4.95 6.29
CA LEU A 311 3.71 4.96 5.28
C LEU A 311 4.84 3.99 5.63
N SER A 312 5.27 3.96 6.90
CA SER A 312 6.31 3.02 7.35
C SER A 312 5.85 1.57 7.29
N ILE A 313 4.62 1.25 7.67
CA ILE A 313 4.11 -0.12 7.56
C ILE A 313 4.14 -0.58 6.09
N ASN A 314 3.79 0.29 5.13
CA ASN A 314 3.81 -0.07 3.72
C ASN A 314 5.22 -0.16 3.10
N SER A 315 6.25 0.42 3.72
CA SER A 315 7.63 0.26 3.25
C SER A 315 8.14 -1.19 3.42
N LEU A 316 7.49 -2.02 4.25
CA LEU A 316 7.75 -3.47 4.34
C LEU A 316 7.64 -4.18 2.98
N ARG A 317 6.89 -3.60 2.04
CA ARG A 317 6.80 -4.07 0.65
C ARG A 317 8.18 -4.19 -0.02
N GLU A 318 9.11 -3.30 0.30
CA GLU A 318 10.45 -3.30 -0.29
C GLU A 318 11.25 -4.54 0.17
N LEU A 319 11.00 -5.05 1.38
CA LEU A 319 11.63 -6.27 1.90
C LEU A 319 11.13 -7.55 1.20
N ALA A 320 9.95 -7.49 0.58
CA ALA A 320 9.34 -8.62 -0.12
C ALA A 320 9.84 -8.80 -1.55
N LYS A 321 10.65 -7.86 -2.08
CA LYS A 321 11.20 -7.93 -3.45
C LYS A 321 12.33 -8.96 -3.54
N ALA A 322 12.36 -9.73 -4.63
CA ALA A 322 13.35 -10.79 -4.85
C ALA A 322 14.81 -10.28 -5.03
N THR A 323 15.01 -9.11 -5.64
CA THR A 323 16.32 -8.63 -6.11
C THR A 323 16.87 -7.37 -5.40
N GLY A 324 16.33 -6.98 -4.24
CA GLY A 324 16.68 -5.70 -3.58
C GLY A 324 17.09 -5.78 -2.10
N GLY A 325 17.19 -6.98 -1.52
CA GLY A 325 17.27 -7.17 -0.06
C GLY A 325 18.47 -6.54 0.66
N ASN A 326 19.55 -6.19 -0.01
CA ASN A 326 20.73 -5.54 0.61
C ASN A 326 20.82 -4.03 0.35
N ASN A 327 20.02 -3.49 -0.58
CA ASN A 327 20.04 -2.06 -0.97
C ASN A 327 18.77 -1.33 -0.51
N SER A 328 18.06 -1.85 0.50
CA SER A 328 16.90 -1.16 1.04
C SER A 328 17.32 -0.12 2.08
N GLU A 329 16.68 1.04 2.08
CA GLU A 329 16.95 2.15 3.02
C GLU A 329 16.84 1.76 4.50
N PHE A 330 16.19 0.63 4.81
CA PHE A 330 16.23 0.04 6.15
C PHE A 330 17.65 -0.25 6.66
N PHE A 331 18.62 -0.42 5.77
CA PHE A 331 20.02 -0.65 6.12
C PHE A 331 20.84 0.63 6.17
N ASP A 332 20.29 1.75 5.70
CA ASP A 332 21.01 3.02 5.65
C ASP A 332 21.33 3.52 7.06
N THR A 333 22.43 4.25 7.16
CA THR A 333 22.86 4.89 8.40
C THR A 333 21.87 6.00 8.79
N VAL A 334 21.44 6.79 7.80
CA VAL A 334 20.43 7.84 7.91
C VAL A 334 19.40 7.62 6.81
N PRO A 335 18.18 7.16 7.14
CA PRO A 335 17.16 6.95 6.13
C PRO A 335 16.65 8.30 5.60
N ALA A 336 16.42 8.37 4.29
CA ALA A 336 15.79 9.53 3.63
C ALA A 336 14.35 9.77 4.11
N GLY A 337 13.71 8.72 4.65
CA GLY A 337 12.35 8.73 5.15
C GLY A 337 11.36 8.24 4.09
N THR A 338 10.26 7.65 4.57
CA THR A 338 9.21 7.05 3.73
C THR A 338 8.57 8.06 2.77
N GLU A 339 8.56 9.33 3.17
CA GLU A 339 8.05 10.45 2.40
C GLU A 339 8.91 10.83 1.20
N ALA A 340 10.23 10.93 1.39
CA ALA A 340 11.18 11.22 0.32
C ALA A 340 11.20 10.07 -0.71
N GLU A 341 11.11 8.83 -0.22
CA GLU A 341 11.02 7.62 -1.05
C GLU A 341 9.83 7.68 -2.02
N MET A 342 8.67 8.10 -1.52
CA MET A 342 7.46 8.24 -2.35
C MET A 342 7.62 9.30 -3.44
N LEU A 343 8.32 10.39 -3.16
CA LEU A 343 8.58 11.46 -4.13
C LEU A 343 9.56 11.02 -5.21
N GLU A 344 10.64 10.35 -4.82
CA GLU A 344 11.68 9.89 -5.74
C GLU A 344 11.17 8.78 -6.66
N LYS A 345 10.52 7.75 -6.08
CA LYS A 345 10.04 6.59 -6.85
C LYS A 345 8.85 6.93 -7.75
N GLY A 346 8.13 8.02 -7.44
CA GLY A 346 7.01 8.50 -8.24
C GLY A 346 5.95 7.42 -8.47
N VAL A 347 5.36 7.39 -9.66
CA VAL A 347 4.25 6.47 -9.91
C VAL A 347 4.72 5.10 -10.43
N ARG A 348 4.35 4.03 -9.72
CA ARG A 348 4.86 2.66 -9.90
C ARG A 348 4.00 1.80 -10.83
N GLY A 349 4.52 0.70 -11.36
CA GLY A 349 3.67 -0.30 -12.04
C GLY A 349 2.66 -0.94 -11.08
N VAL A 350 1.50 -1.36 -11.60
CA VAL A 350 0.53 -2.21 -10.88
C VAL A 350 0.42 -3.51 -11.66
N ASN A 351 0.31 -4.63 -10.95
CA ASN A 351 0.07 -5.94 -11.54
C ASN A 351 1.11 -6.28 -12.61
N ASN A 352 2.38 -6.13 -12.24
CA ASN A 352 3.57 -6.43 -13.05
C ASN A 352 4.54 -7.34 -12.29
N ASP A 353 4.02 -8.09 -11.32
CA ASP A 353 4.79 -8.94 -10.42
C ASP A 353 6.01 -8.24 -9.78
N PHE A 354 5.86 -7.00 -9.34
CA PHE A 354 6.97 -6.24 -8.76
C PHE A 354 7.53 -6.85 -7.47
N LEU A 355 6.79 -7.76 -6.81
CA LEU A 355 7.26 -8.54 -5.67
C LEU A 355 7.97 -9.84 -6.09
N GLY A 356 8.02 -10.15 -7.38
CA GLY A 356 8.65 -11.34 -7.92
C GLY A 356 8.00 -12.63 -7.43
N THR A 357 6.70 -12.64 -7.16
CA THR A 357 6.01 -13.84 -6.67
C THR A 357 6.06 -14.99 -7.67
N GLN A 358 6.14 -14.71 -8.97
CA GLN A 358 6.30 -15.74 -10.01
C GLN A 358 7.74 -16.25 -10.15
N SER A 359 8.71 -15.55 -9.56
CA SER A 359 10.12 -16.00 -9.58
C SER A 359 10.41 -17.17 -8.64
N PHE A 360 9.44 -17.55 -7.80
CA PHE A 360 9.55 -18.66 -6.86
C PHE A 360 8.68 -19.84 -7.31
N ASP A 361 9.17 -21.05 -7.09
CA ASP A 361 8.43 -22.25 -7.47
C ASP A 361 7.31 -22.56 -6.49
N LYS A 362 7.48 -22.18 -5.23
CA LYS A 362 6.47 -22.34 -4.18
C LYS A 362 6.24 -21.04 -3.42
N ALA A 363 5.01 -20.86 -2.93
CA ALA A 363 4.65 -19.70 -2.12
C ALA A 363 5.42 -19.64 -0.78
N GLU A 364 5.82 -20.80 -0.23
CA GLU A 364 6.64 -20.88 0.98
C GLU A 364 8.05 -20.28 0.78
N GLU A 365 8.62 -20.38 -0.42
CA GLU A 365 9.97 -19.88 -0.73
C GLU A 365 9.96 -18.35 -0.80
N TRP A 366 8.95 -17.79 -1.46
CA TRP A 366 8.72 -16.35 -1.48
C TRP A 366 8.53 -15.80 -0.06
N LEU A 367 7.68 -16.45 0.74
CA LEU A 367 7.44 -16.03 2.13
C LEU A 367 8.68 -16.19 3.01
N SER A 368 9.46 -17.25 2.82
CA SER A 368 10.74 -17.47 3.49
C SER A 368 11.73 -16.34 3.19
N ASN A 369 11.84 -15.93 1.92
CA ASN A 369 12.67 -14.80 1.50
C ASN A 369 12.23 -13.49 2.18
N PHE A 370 10.95 -13.17 2.12
CA PHE A 370 10.40 -11.98 2.78
C PHE A 370 10.63 -12.00 4.30
N ARG A 371 10.34 -13.12 4.97
CA ARG A 371 10.52 -13.25 6.43
C ARG A 371 12.00 -13.16 6.83
N LYS A 372 12.91 -13.72 6.04
CA LYS A 372 14.35 -13.60 6.26
C LYS A 372 14.79 -12.13 6.25
N ASN A 373 14.40 -11.38 5.22
CA ASN A 373 14.73 -9.96 5.10
C ASN A 373 14.12 -9.15 6.26
N LEU A 374 12.85 -9.41 6.60
CA LEU A 374 12.18 -8.78 7.73
C LEU A 374 12.91 -9.01 9.05
N ILE A 375 13.29 -10.27 9.34
CA ILE A 375 14.01 -10.61 10.58
C ILE A 375 15.38 -9.94 10.63
N GLN A 376 16.10 -9.89 9.50
CA GLN A 376 17.40 -9.23 9.42
C GLN A 376 17.29 -7.71 9.69
N SER A 377 16.35 -7.02 9.02
CA SER A 377 16.11 -5.58 9.23
C SER A 377 15.67 -5.30 10.67
N ARG A 378 14.78 -6.14 11.23
CA ARG A 378 14.39 -6.06 12.65
C ARG A 378 15.58 -6.20 13.59
N GLY A 379 16.45 -7.18 13.34
CA GLY A 379 17.66 -7.40 14.12
C GLY A 379 18.58 -6.19 14.13
N ILE A 380 18.78 -5.56 12.97
CA ILE A 380 19.60 -4.34 12.85
C ILE A 380 18.98 -3.17 13.61
N MET A 381 17.69 -2.91 13.43
CA MET A 381 17.01 -1.81 14.14
C MET A 381 17.03 -2.01 15.66
N LYS A 382 16.79 -3.24 16.11
CA LYS A 382 16.89 -3.60 17.53
C LYS A 382 18.29 -3.35 18.07
N ASN A 383 19.34 -3.76 17.35
CA ASN A 383 20.72 -3.54 17.77
C ASN A 383 21.08 -2.05 17.79
N LYS A 384 20.65 -1.27 16.78
CA LYS A 384 20.82 0.20 16.75
C LYS A 384 20.16 0.85 17.98
N TYR A 385 18.90 0.51 18.24
CA TYR A 385 18.17 1.03 19.40
C TYR A 385 18.84 0.67 20.73
N GLN A 386 19.18 -0.60 20.93
CA GLN A 386 19.80 -1.06 22.18
C GLN A 386 21.16 -0.39 22.41
N SER A 387 21.99 -0.29 21.37
CA SER A 387 23.29 0.35 21.43
C SER A 387 23.15 1.84 21.77
N ALA A 388 22.26 2.56 21.07
CA ALA A 388 22.02 3.97 21.30
C ALA A 388 21.52 4.26 22.72
N MET A 389 20.53 3.51 23.21
CA MET A 389 20.01 3.65 24.58
C MET A 389 21.09 3.36 25.62
N THR A 390 21.91 2.33 25.42
CA THR A 390 23.00 1.97 26.34
C THR A 390 24.04 3.09 26.40
N ASN A 391 24.48 3.59 25.25
CA ASN A 391 25.47 4.66 25.16
C ASN A 391 24.95 5.96 25.78
N MET A 392 23.69 6.33 25.52
CA MET A 392 23.10 7.55 26.09
C MET A 392 22.96 7.46 27.61
N ASN A 393 22.49 6.34 28.14
CA ASN A 393 22.42 6.13 29.59
C ASN A 393 23.80 6.23 30.24
N LEU A 394 24.82 5.60 29.64
CA LEU A 394 26.18 5.64 30.15
C LEU A 394 26.77 7.06 30.14
N LEU A 395 26.67 7.78 29.01
CA LEU A 395 27.20 9.14 28.89
C LEU A 395 26.56 10.08 29.91
N GLN A 396 25.25 9.97 30.10
CA GLN A 396 24.54 10.78 31.08
C GLN A 396 24.83 10.40 32.54
N ASP A 397 25.11 9.13 32.83
CA ASP A 397 25.45 8.65 34.17
C ASP A 397 26.88 9.02 34.56
N GLN A 398 27.83 8.96 33.63
CA GLN A 398 29.26 9.12 33.93
C GLN A 398 29.77 10.55 33.73
N LEU A 399 29.29 11.26 32.69
CA LEU A 399 29.78 12.60 32.36
C LEU A 399 28.73 13.67 32.65
N GLY A 400 27.47 13.41 32.29
CA GLY A 400 26.40 14.42 32.38
C GLY A 400 26.67 15.65 31.49
N ILE A 401 25.74 16.62 31.52
CA ILE A 401 25.79 17.77 30.60
C ILE A 401 27.02 18.64 30.89
N GLN A 402 27.22 18.98 32.17
CA GLN A 402 28.31 19.87 32.59
C GLN A 402 29.68 19.19 32.43
N GLY A 403 29.80 17.89 32.78
CA GLY A 403 31.06 17.18 32.70
C GLY A 403 31.53 16.95 31.25
N LEU A 404 30.61 16.62 30.34
CA LEU A 404 30.96 16.48 28.92
C LEU A 404 31.36 17.82 28.30
N THR A 405 30.56 18.88 28.51
CA THR A 405 30.81 20.19 27.88
C THR A 405 32.08 20.87 28.41
N ALA A 406 32.34 20.77 29.72
CA ALA A 406 33.58 21.28 30.31
C ALA A 406 34.81 20.52 29.79
N SER A 407 34.73 19.19 29.66
CA SER A 407 35.82 18.37 29.12
C SER A 407 36.14 18.71 27.67
N VAL A 408 35.12 18.97 26.82
CA VAL A 408 35.33 19.41 25.42
C VAL A 408 36.08 20.74 25.38
N SER A 409 35.69 21.71 26.20
CA SER A 409 36.39 23.00 26.27
C SER A 409 37.83 22.86 26.80
N ALA A 410 38.07 21.95 27.73
CA ALA A 410 39.41 21.67 28.26
C ALA A 410 40.31 21.00 27.20
N ASP A 411 39.80 19.99 26.49
CA ASP A 411 40.54 19.28 25.44
C ASP A 411 40.93 20.22 24.29
N ILE A 412 40.04 21.13 23.90
CA ILE A 412 40.34 22.16 22.88
C ILE A 412 41.49 23.07 23.33
N LYS A 413 41.47 23.54 24.58
CA LYS A 413 42.53 24.42 25.13
C LYS A 413 43.87 23.73 25.25
N ASN A 414 43.87 22.46 25.67
CA ASN A 414 45.09 21.72 26.01
C ASN A 414 45.75 21.05 24.80
N HIS A 415 44.97 20.67 23.78
CA HIS A 415 45.46 19.82 22.68
C HIS A 415 45.16 20.35 21.28
N GLY A 416 44.59 21.56 21.14
CA GLY A 416 44.10 22.12 19.87
C GLY A 416 45.14 22.42 18.78
N SER A 417 46.43 22.08 18.96
CA SER A 417 47.49 22.40 17.98
C SER A 417 47.92 21.25 17.08
N THR A 418 47.48 20.01 17.31
CA THR A 418 47.87 18.84 16.52
C THR A 418 46.92 18.59 15.33
N GLU A 419 47.43 18.17 14.18
CA GLU A 419 46.60 17.90 12.98
C GLU A 419 45.52 16.83 13.23
N GLN A 420 45.83 15.82 14.06
CA GLN A 420 44.87 14.78 14.46
C GLN A 420 43.73 15.37 15.30
N MET A 421 44.03 16.23 16.27
CA MET A 421 43.01 16.92 17.06
C MET A 421 42.18 17.89 16.21
N MET A 422 42.82 18.62 15.30
CA MET A 422 42.12 19.50 14.35
C MET A 422 41.13 18.69 13.51
N ASN A 423 41.53 17.52 13.00
CA ASN A 423 40.64 16.62 12.28
C ASN A 423 39.46 16.14 13.15
N GLU A 424 39.71 15.65 14.37
CA GLU A 424 38.66 15.18 15.28
C GLU A 424 37.66 16.28 15.67
N LEU A 425 38.16 17.48 15.97
CA LEU A 425 37.32 18.65 16.25
C LEU A 425 36.52 19.08 15.03
N TYR A 426 37.11 19.04 13.83
CA TYR A 426 36.41 19.36 12.59
C TYR A 426 35.25 18.38 12.36
N TYR A 427 35.48 17.08 12.60
CA TYR A 427 34.41 16.08 12.49
C TYR A 427 33.30 16.34 13.48
N MET A 428 33.61 16.52 14.78
CA MET A 428 32.60 16.80 15.80
C MET A 428 31.81 18.07 15.51
N CYS A 429 32.49 19.16 15.14
CA CYS A 429 31.83 20.44 14.85
C CYS A 429 30.93 20.36 13.60
N THR A 430 31.32 19.59 12.59
CA THR A 430 30.48 19.36 11.42
C THR A 430 29.30 18.44 11.76
N GLU A 431 29.57 17.32 12.45
CA GLU A 431 28.56 16.33 12.86
C GLU A 431 27.50 16.95 13.78
N ILE A 432 27.90 17.78 14.75
CA ILE A 432 26.96 18.46 15.66
C ILE A 432 26.16 19.55 14.95
N ARG A 433 26.73 20.20 13.92
CA ARG A 433 25.99 21.15 13.08
C ARG A 433 24.94 20.44 12.22
N LEU A 434 25.30 19.31 11.61
CA LEU A 434 24.36 18.49 10.84
C LEU A 434 23.20 17.98 11.70
N ALA A 435 23.46 17.61 12.96
CA ALA A 435 22.44 17.01 13.83
C ALA A 435 21.69 18.02 14.72
N GLY A 436 22.28 19.15 15.09
CA GLY A 436 21.80 20.00 16.19
C GLY A 436 21.61 21.49 15.88
N ASP A 437 22.02 21.96 14.70
CA ASP A 437 21.90 23.38 14.31
C ASP A 437 20.51 23.70 13.73
N GLU A 438 19.88 24.78 14.22
CA GLU A 438 18.57 25.24 13.73
C GLU A 438 18.64 25.86 12.34
N THR A 439 19.79 26.44 11.98
CA THR A 439 19.96 27.16 10.71
C THR A 439 20.06 26.22 9.52
N LEU A 440 20.52 24.99 9.76
CA LEU A 440 20.74 23.98 8.74
C LEU A 440 19.63 22.92 8.70
N ASP A 441 18.87 22.76 9.80
CA ASP A 441 17.76 21.80 10.04
C ASP A 441 17.78 20.55 9.14
N PHE A 442 18.91 19.83 9.15
CA PHE A 442 19.06 18.58 8.39
C PHE A 442 18.44 17.40 9.14
N LEU A 443 18.69 17.31 10.45
CA LEU A 443 18.19 16.22 11.32
C LEU A 443 17.63 16.73 12.65
N LYS A 444 17.75 18.02 12.98
CA LYS A 444 17.40 18.54 14.31
C LYS A 444 15.92 18.33 14.61
N SER A 445 15.04 18.82 13.74
CA SER A 445 13.59 18.68 13.92
C SER A 445 13.14 17.22 14.00
N ASP A 446 13.75 16.35 13.21
CA ASP A 446 13.47 14.92 13.20
C ASP A 446 13.97 14.20 14.46
N ILE A 447 15.15 14.56 14.98
CA ILE A 447 15.67 14.06 16.26
C ILE A 447 14.79 14.55 17.42
N GLU A 448 14.30 15.79 17.41
CA GLU A 448 13.40 16.30 18.43
C GLU A 448 12.04 15.56 18.42
N ARG A 449 11.56 15.14 17.24
CA ARG A 449 10.34 14.32 17.10
C ARG A 449 10.48 12.93 17.71
N VAL A 450 11.69 12.38 17.83
CA VAL A 450 11.93 11.07 18.46
C VAL A 450 11.33 11.01 19.88
N ALA A 451 11.42 12.11 20.64
CA ALA A 451 10.85 12.18 22.00
C ALA A 451 9.32 12.00 22.06
N GLN A 452 8.62 12.21 20.94
CA GLN A 452 7.15 12.21 20.87
C GLN A 452 6.58 10.85 20.41
N LEU A 453 7.43 9.91 19.97
CA LEU A 453 6.99 8.66 19.35
C LEU A 453 6.67 7.58 20.39
N LYS A 454 5.37 7.32 20.56
CA LYS A 454 4.82 6.32 21.50
C LYS A 454 5.38 4.92 21.27
N ASN A 455 5.67 4.57 20.03
CA ASN A 455 6.08 3.24 19.56
C ASN A 455 7.44 2.84 20.15
N MET A 456 8.35 3.81 20.28
CA MET A 456 9.68 3.58 20.83
C MET A 456 9.66 3.34 22.34
N THR A 457 8.69 3.93 23.06
CA THR A 457 8.55 3.77 24.52
C THR A 457 8.00 2.41 24.95
N GLN A 458 7.52 1.59 24.01
CA GLN A 458 6.97 0.25 24.28
C GLN A 458 8.01 -0.86 24.09
N MET A 459 9.26 -0.52 23.75
CA MET A 459 10.30 -1.54 23.64
C MET A 459 10.71 -2.05 25.04
N PRO A 460 10.76 -3.38 25.27
CA PRO A 460 10.89 -3.97 26.60
C PRO A 460 12.32 -3.95 27.15
N TYR A 461 13.15 -2.99 26.75
CA TYR A 461 14.51 -2.87 27.26
C TYR A 461 14.49 -2.03 28.53
N SER A 462 15.35 -2.38 29.49
CA SER A 462 15.48 -1.74 30.80
C SER A 462 15.86 -0.26 30.65
N GLU A 463 14.88 0.60 30.38
CA GLU A 463 15.05 2.04 30.31
C GLU A 463 15.18 2.59 31.73
N LYS A 464 16.43 2.87 32.15
CA LYS A 464 16.69 3.66 33.37
C LYS A 464 16.13 5.08 33.23
N ARG A 465 16.08 5.60 32.00
CA ARG A 465 15.69 6.95 31.62
C ARG A 465 14.82 6.91 30.37
N SER A 466 13.91 7.87 30.26
CA SER A 466 12.99 8.01 29.13
C SER A 466 13.67 8.58 27.89
N LEU A 467 13.12 8.28 26.71
CA LEU A 467 13.55 8.88 25.43
C LEU A 467 13.61 10.42 25.48
N SER A 468 12.65 11.07 26.15
CA SER A 468 12.63 12.52 26.28
C SER A 468 13.83 13.05 27.07
N GLU A 469 14.32 12.33 28.07
CA GLU A 469 15.50 12.72 28.83
C GLU A 469 16.78 12.59 28.00
N HIS A 470 16.85 11.60 27.11
CA HIS A 470 17.97 11.45 26.17
C HIS A 470 17.99 12.56 25.11
N VAL A 471 16.83 12.92 24.54
CA VAL A 471 16.69 14.04 23.59
C VAL A 471 17.06 15.37 24.25
N ASN A 472 16.58 15.62 25.48
CA ASN A 472 16.92 16.84 26.22
C ASN A 472 18.43 16.93 26.52
N TYR A 473 19.06 15.82 26.86
CA TYR A 473 20.51 15.77 27.06
C TYR A 473 21.29 16.13 25.80
N PHE A 474 20.92 15.55 24.66
CA PHE A 474 21.52 15.91 23.37
C PHE A 474 21.35 17.39 23.05
N LYS A 475 20.15 17.94 23.25
CA LYS A 475 19.84 19.36 22.99
C LYS A 475 20.70 20.30 23.83
N GLU A 476 20.80 20.04 25.12
CA GLU A 476 21.58 20.84 26.06
C GLU A 476 23.08 20.80 25.78
N VAL A 477 23.63 19.61 25.46
CA VAL A 477 25.05 19.48 25.07
C VAL A 477 25.30 20.21 23.75
N SER A 478 24.42 20.05 22.76
CA SER A 478 24.55 20.71 21.44
C SER A 478 24.52 22.23 21.53
N ALA A 479 23.60 22.78 22.33
CA ALA A 479 23.49 24.22 22.58
C ALA A 479 24.76 24.83 23.22
N ARG A 480 25.53 24.03 23.96
CA ARG A 480 26.77 24.46 24.63
C ARG A 480 28.02 24.25 23.78
N VAL A 481 28.05 23.23 22.93
CA VAL A 481 29.20 22.90 22.08
C VAL A 481 29.20 23.71 20.77
N LEU A 482 28.03 23.98 20.17
CA LEU A 482 27.93 24.77 18.93
C LEU A 482 28.59 26.15 19.01
N PRO A 483 28.43 26.95 20.08
CA PRO A 483 29.14 28.22 20.25
C PRO A 483 30.67 28.08 20.18
N VAL A 484 31.21 26.99 20.75
CA VAL A 484 32.65 26.70 20.72
C VAL A 484 33.12 26.43 19.30
N CYS A 485 32.35 25.66 18.52
CA CYS A 485 32.64 25.43 17.11
C CYS A 485 32.59 26.74 16.28
N ASN A 486 31.64 27.62 16.58
CA ASN A 486 31.54 28.93 15.92
C ASN A 486 32.74 29.83 16.25
N GLU A 487 33.27 29.75 17.46
CA GLU A 487 34.48 30.49 17.87
C GLU A 487 35.71 29.98 17.13
N LEU A 488 35.90 28.66 17.02
CA LEU A 488 37.00 28.06 16.25
C LEU A 488 36.98 28.51 14.78
N GLU A 489 35.80 28.56 14.16
CA GLU A 489 35.66 29.06 12.78
C GLU A 489 36.01 30.56 12.67
N LYS A 490 35.52 31.39 13.60
CA LYS A 490 35.85 32.84 13.65
C LYS A 490 37.34 33.11 13.81
N THR A 491 38.06 32.22 14.49
CA THR A 491 39.52 32.33 14.69
C THR A 491 40.34 31.81 13.50
N ASN A 492 39.71 31.45 12.37
CA ASN A 492 40.37 30.83 11.22
C ASN A 492 41.16 29.56 11.57
N PHE A 493 40.72 28.84 12.61
CA PHE A 493 41.41 27.66 13.12
C PHE A 493 41.63 26.58 12.04
N TRP A 494 40.69 26.45 11.09
CA TRP A 494 40.73 25.48 10.00
C TRP A 494 41.59 25.90 8.79
N ASN A 495 41.95 27.19 8.67
CA ASN A 495 42.63 27.76 7.51
C ASN A 495 44.15 27.94 7.73
N LYS A 496 44.75 27.07 8.55
CA LYS A 496 46.19 27.10 8.85
C LYS A 496 46.99 26.62 7.63
N THR A 497 48.07 27.32 7.29
CA THR A 497 48.97 26.95 6.18
C THR A 497 49.49 25.52 6.35
N GLY A 498 49.29 24.68 5.33
CA GLY A 498 49.74 23.28 5.31
C GLY A 498 48.75 22.27 5.91
N TYR A 499 47.63 22.71 6.50
CA TYR A 499 46.61 21.81 7.03
C TYR A 499 45.51 21.54 5.99
N THR A 500 45.17 20.27 5.81
CA THR A 500 44.01 19.84 5.01
C THR A 500 43.22 18.80 5.79
N VAL A 501 41.92 19.02 5.96
CA VAL A 501 41.06 18.11 6.72
C VAL A 501 41.03 16.74 6.05
N ASN A 502 41.33 15.69 6.82
CA ASN A 502 41.19 14.32 6.34
C ASN A 502 39.70 13.89 6.35
N LYS A 503 39.01 13.96 5.22
CA LYS A 503 37.57 13.63 5.17
C LYS A 503 37.25 12.14 5.43
N LEU A 504 38.23 11.26 5.54
CA LEU A 504 37.99 9.83 5.81
C LEU A 504 37.59 9.53 7.27
N GLY A 505 37.87 10.44 8.22
CA GLY A 505 37.58 10.24 9.64
C GLY A 505 36.15 10.58 10.09
N PHE A 506 35.31 11.07 9.16
CA PHE A 506 33.89 11.29 9.41
C PHE A 506 33.15 9.99 9.76
N ALA A 507 32.15 10.09 10.64
CA ALA A 507 31.27 8.97 10.89
C ALA A 507 30.56 8.54 9.59
N PRO A 508 30.26 7.24 9.39
CA PRO A 508 29.62 6.75 8.17
C PRO A 508 28.36 7.54 7.79
N TRP A 509 27.52 7.85 8.78
CA TRP A 509 26.30 8.64 8.57
C TRP A 509 26.55 10.06 8.07
N ALA A 510 27.64 10.69 8.52
CA ALA A 510 28.02 12.04 8.09
C ALA A 510 28.66 12.01 6.71
N LYS A 511 29.41 10.95 6.37
CA LYS A 511 29.94 10.74 5.01
C LYS A 511 28.80 10.62 3.99
N ASP A 512 27.77 9.83 4.32
CA ASP A 512 26.59 9.64 3.48
C ASP A 512 25.87 10.98 3.24
N MET A 513 25.62 11.76 4.30
CA MET A 513 24.98 13.08 4.22
C MET A 513 25.80 14.11 3.43
N LEU A 514 27.13 14.10 3.56
CA LEU A 514 28.03 15.02 2.88
C LEU A 514 28.44 14.55 1.48
N GLN A 515 27.92 13.39 1.02
CA GLN A 515 28.27 12.76 -0.26
C GLN A 515 29.78 12.59 -0.45
N ILE A 516 30.48 12.20 0.63
CA ILE A 516 31.92 11.96 0.58
C ILE A 516 32.14 10.59 -0.07
N ASN A 517 32.46 10.58 -1.37
CA ASN A 517 32.67 9.36 -2.15
C ASN A 517 33.66 8.39 -1.45
N ALA A 518 33.16 7.23 -1.02
CA ALA A 518 33.97 6.06 -0.65
C ALA A 518 34.58 5.35 -1.89
N ALA A 519 34.37 5.91 -3.10
CA ALA A 519 34.88 5.39 -4.35
C ALA A 519 36.40 5.59 -4.45
N GLY A 520 37.16 4.68 -3.84
CA GLY A 520 38.56 4.46 -4.24
C GLY A 520 39.47 3.71 -3.27
N THR A 521 39.22 3.69 -1.96
CA THR A 521 40.25 3.20 -1.01
C THR A 521 39.76 2.65 0.34
N GLU A 522 38.46 2.37 0.54
CA GLU A 522 38.00 1.82 1.83
C GLU A 522 38.31 0.32 2.04
N GLU A 523 38.70 -0.44 1.01
CA GLU A 523 39.09 -1.86 1.19
C GLU A 523 40.48 -2.07 1.83
N GLN A 524 41.30 -1.02 1.98
CA GLN A 524 42.65 -1.15 2.56
C GLN A 524 43.05 -0.04 3.56
N GLY A 525 42.17 0.93 3.86
CA GLY A 525 42.44 1.99 4.84
C GLY A 525 42.27 1.51 6.28
N THR A 526 43.26 1.75 7.14
CA THR A 526 43.16 1.53 8.58
C THR A 526 41.93 2.25 9.15
N LYS A 527 41.04 1.52 9.82
CA LYS A 527 39.86 2.06 10.51
C LYS A 527 40.31 3.23 11.40
N PHE A 528 39.71 4.41 11.22
CA PHE A 528 40.01 5.59 12.03
C PHE A 528 39.86 5.26 13.52
N THR A 529 40.94 5.36 14.29
CA THR A 529 40.95 5.19 15.74
C THR A 529 41.09 6.56 16.40
N PRO A 530 40.12 7.00 17.20
CA PRO A 530 40.21 8.27 17.93
C PRO A 530 41.41 8.31 18.87
N THR A 531 41.94 9.51 19.10
CA THR A 531 43.17 9.72 19.86
C THR A 531 42.90 9.73 21.38
N ALA A 532 43.64 8.95 22.16
CA ALA A 532 43.60 9.05 23.62
C ALA A 532 44.58 10.12 24.11
N PHE A 533 44.10 11.26 24.62
CA PHE A 533 44.98 12.38 25.00
C PHE A 533 45.92 12.07 26.18
N ASN A 534 45.55 11.12 27.05
CA ASN A 534 46.33 10.72 28.23
C ASN A 534 46.75 9.23 28.21
N GLY A 535 46.78 8.58 27.04
CA GLY A 535 47.07 7.15 26.91
C GLY A 535 46.03 6.21 27.52
N THR A 536 44.96 6.75 28.11
CA THR A 536 43.82 6.03 28.66
C THR A 536 42.52 6.55 28.05
N PRO A 537 41.54 5.68 27.78
CA PRO A 537 40.24 6.10 27.27
C PRO A 537 39.43 6.83 28.35
N LEU A 538 38.70 7.87 27.96
CA LEU A 538 37.81 8.62 28.85
C LEU A 538 36.70 7.73 29.44
N LEU A 539 36.14 6.80 28.65
CA LEU A 539 35.17 5.81 29.11
C LEU A 539 35.46 4.42 28.54
N SER A 540 35.44 3.42 29.42
CA SER A 540 35.60 2.00 29.09
C SER A 540 34.77 1.11 30.01
N TRP A 541 34.51 -0.14 29.59
CA TRP A 541 33.76 -1.09 30.42
C TRP A 541 34.59 -1.57 31.63
N LYS A 542 33.99 -1.51 32.83
CA LYS A 542 34.66 -1.78 34.13
C LYS A 542 35.33 -3.15 34.27
N THR A 543 34.96 -4.16 33.47
CA THR A 543 35.38 -5.54 33.75
C THR A 543 36.88 -5.75 33.66
N HIS A 544 37.66 -4.92 32.94
CA HIS A 544 39.11 -5.05 32.86
C HIS A 544 39.80 -3.68 32.71
N ALA A 545 39.83 -2.88 33.78
CA ALA A 545 40.68 -1.69 33.85
C ALA A 545 42.16 -2.10 33.66
N GLY A 546 42.75 -1.79 32.50
CA GLY A 546 44.14 -2.13 32.16
C GLY A 546 44.33 -2.92 30.86
N SER A 547 43.27 -3.34 30.18
CA SER A 547 43.34 -4.00 28.87
C SER A 547 43.24 -2.98 27.73
N SER A 548 44.26 -2.96 26.85
CA SER A 548 44.37 -2.12 25.65
C SER A 548 43.64 -2.69 24.43
N SER A 549 42.68 -3.60 24.63
CA SER A 549 41.90 -4.16 23.51
C SER A 549 40.86 -3.14 23.03
N ALA A 550 40.87 -2.82 21.73
CA ALA A 550 39.95 -1.87 21.09
C ALA A 550 38.45 -2.20 21.24
N SER A 551 38.10 -3.42 21.65
CA SER A 551 36.71 -3.86 21.88
C SER A 551 36.12 -3.44 23.22
N GLN A 552 36.90 -2.84 24.12
CA GLN A 552 36.48 -2.49 25.49
C GLN A 552 36.36 -0.99 25.76
N VAL A 553 36.79 -0.16 24.80
CA VAL A 553 36.71 1.29 24.87
C VAL A 553 35.35 1.75 24.38
N ILE A 554 34.71 2.66 25.13
CA ILE A 554 33.42 3.24 24.77
C ILE A 554 33.64 4.56 24.04
N CYS A 555 34.47 5.44 24.59
CA CYS A 555 35.00 6.60 23.89
C CYS A 555 36.38 7.01 24.45
N TYR A 556 37.25 7.49 23.57
CA TYR A 556 38.66 7.76 23.90
C TYR A 556 38.88 9.11 24.57
N ASN A 557 38.13 10.14 24.17
CA ASN A 557 38.25 11.50 24.67
C ASN A 557 36.88 12.20 24.65
N SER A 558 36.80 13.45 25.11
CA SER A 558 35.50 14.16 25.21
C SER A 558 34.85 14.47 23.85
N ILE A 559 35.66 14.63 22.80
CA ILE A 559 35.21 14.84 21.42
C ILE A 559 34.57 13.56 20.90
N ASP A 560 35.25 12.43 21.06
CA ASP A 560 34.76 11.11 20.67
C ASP A 560 33.48 10.74 21.44
N CYS A 561 33.39 11.04 22.74
CA CYS A 561 32.15 10.86 23.51
C CYS A 561 31.01 11.76 23.01
N THR A 562 31.31 12.98 22.56
CA THR A 562 30.32 13.88 21.95
C THR A 562 29.84 13.33 20.60
N ARG A 563 30.76 12.82 19.77
CA ARG A 563 30.42 12.16 18.50
C ARG A 563 29.59 10.89 18.71
N LEU A 564 29.90 10.11 19.75
CA LEU A 564 29.11 8.94 20.16
C LEU A 564 27.68 9.32 20.57
N MET A 565 27.51 10.44 21.29
CA MET A 565 26.19 10.99 21.63
C MET A 565 25.41 11.35 20.36
N ILE A 566 26.03 12.10 19.43
CA ILE A 566 25.41 12.49 18.16
C ILE A 566 25.00 11.24 17.37
N LYS A 567 25.92 10.29 17.21
CA LYS A 567 25.66 9.02 16.52
C LYS A 567 24.48 8.26 17.16
N SER A 568 24.41 8.22 18.49
CA SER A 568 23.33 7.53 19.20
C SER A 568 21.97 8.19 18.93
N MET A 569 21.91 9.51 18.84
CA MET A 569 20.67 10.22 18.45
C MET A 569 20.29 9.99 16.99
N VAL A 570 21.26 9.96 16.08
CA VAL A 570 21.03 9.62 14.67
C VAL A 570 20.52 8.19 14.52
N ASP A 571 21.09 7.24 15.27
CA ASP A 571 20.60 5.84 15.29
C ASP A 571 19.17 5.75 15.84
N LEU A 572 18.84 6.51 16.90
CA LEU A 572 17.47 6.58 17.43
C LEU A 572 16.50 7.16 16.41
N TYR A 573 16.89 8.22 15.70
CA TYR A 573 16.10 8.75 14.58
C TYR A 573 15.86 7.69 13.51
N ALA A 574 16.91 7.00 13.05
CA ALA A 574 16.79 5.98 12.01
C ALA A 574 15.85 4.82 12.43
N VAL A 575 15.92 4.39 13.69
CA VAL A 575 14.99 3.39 14.25
C VAL A 575 13.56 3.94 14.26
N SER A 576 13.40 5.21 14.62
CA SER A 576 12.09 5.85 14.76
C SER A 576 11.30 5.88 13.45
N THR A 577 11.99 6.08 12.31
CA THR A 577 11.40 6.14 10.97
C THR A 577 10.67 4.86 10.57
N TYR A 578 11.15 3.71 11.04
CA TYR A 578 10.61 2.38 10.69
C TYR A 578 10.08 1.61 11.90
N ALA A 579 9.91 2.27 13.04
CA ALA A 579 9.53 1.62 14.29
C ALA A 579 8.17 0.91 14.18
N ASP A 580 7.17 1.55 13.57
CA ASP A 580 5.83 0.97 13.38
C ASP A 580 5.82 -0.28 12.48
N ALA A 581 6.78 -0.36 11.55
CA ALA A 581 6.89 -1.44 10.58
C ALA A 581 7.66 -2.65 11.16
N LEU A 582 8.78 -2.36 11.82
CA LEU A 582 9.76 -3.35 12.23
C LEU A 582 9.62 -3.75 13.70
N ILE A 583 9.10 -2.89 14.58
CA ILE A 583 8.86 -3.24 15.98
C ILE A 583 7.35 -3.50 16.18
N PRO A 584 6.94 -4.77 16.39
CA PRO A 584 5.54 -5.10 16.59
C PRO A 584 5.04 -4.46 17.88
N LEU A 585 3.99 -3.64 17.77
CA LEU A 585 3.25 -3.15 18.93
C LEU A 585 2.45 -4.33 19.52
N ALA A 586 2.57 -4.54 20.83
CA ALA A 586 1.84 -5.62 21.50
C ALA A 586 0.32 -5.47 21.25
N GLY A 587 -0.35 -6.53 20.78
CA GLY A 587 -1.80 -6.58 20.65
C GLY A 587 -2.39 -6.11 19.31
N LYS A 588 -1.58 -5.71 18.32
CA LYS A 588 -2.05 -5.39 16.96
C LYS A 588 -1.19 -6.05 15.88
N SER A 589 -1.77 -7.00 15.14
CA SER A 589 -1.12 -7.56 13.94
C SER A 589 -1.02 -6.49 12.85
N SER A 590 0.13 -6.40 12.20
CA SER A 590 0.34 -5.49 11.07
C SER A 590 -0.43 -5.95 9.82
N ASP A 591 -0.81 -4.99 8.98
CA ASP A 591 -1.53 -5.21 7.74
C ASP A 591 -1.05 -4.34 6.56
N PRO A 592 0.22 -4.51 6.15
CA PRO A 592 0.80 -3.73 5.05
C PRO A 592 0.10 -4.02 3.72
N ASN A 593 -0.03 -2.99 2.89
CA ASN A 593 -0.54 -3.11 1.53
C ASN A 593 0.57 -3.58 0.57
N LEU A 594 1.06 -4.81 0.77
CA LEU A 594 2.19 -5.33 0.02
C LEU A 594 1.94 -5.29 -1.49
N PHE A 595 0.80 -5.75 -1.96
CA PHE A 595 0.47 -5.84 -3.39
C PHE A 595 -0.08 -4.54 -4.01
N ASN A 596 -0.28 -3.49 -3.20
CA ASN A 596 -0.89 -2.23 -3.64
C ASN A 596 0.00 -1.02 -3.38
N PRO A 597 0.80 -0.58 -4.37
CA PRO A 597 1.66 0.59 -4.23
C PRO A 597 0.92 1.94 -4.35
N TYR A 598 -0.39 1.96 -4.54
CA TYR A 598 -1.18 3.17 -4.81
C TYR A 598 -1.96 3.70 -3.62
N SER A 599 -2.08 2.91 -2.56
CA SER A 599 -2.79 3.35 -1.35
C SER A 599 -2.15 4.62 -0.77
N GLU A 600 -0.82 4.62 -0.60
CA GLU A 600 -0.01 5.77 -0.17
C GLU A 600 -0.01 6.94 -1.17
N LEU A 601 0.19 6.68 -2.47
CA LEU A 601 0.24 7.72 -3.49
C LEU A 601 -1.08 8.48 -3.64
N LYS A 602 -2.21 7.80 -3.45
CA LYS A 602 -3.53 8.42 -3.55
C LYS A 602 -3.89 9.20 -2.28
N THR A 603 -3.67 8.64 -1.09
CA THR A 603 -4.00 9.35 0.16
C THR A 603 -3.14 10.59 0.36
N CYS A 604 -1.86 10.52 -0.01
CA CYS A 604 -0.98 11.68 -0.02
C CYS A 604 -1.20 12.60 -1.25
N LYS A 605 -2.23 12.33 -2.07
CA LYS A 605 -2.63 13.13 -3.25
C LYS A 605 -1.48 13.36 -4.26
N MET A 606 -0.55 12.41 -4.34
CA MET A 606 0.57 12.41 -5.29
C MET A 606 0.18 11.83 -6.66
N TYR A 607 -0.91 11.06 -6.71
CA TYR A 607 -1.49 10.52 -7.94
C TYR A 607 -3.00 10.76 -7.99
N ASP A 608 -3.48 11.36 -9.08
CA ASP A 608 -4.90 11.52 -9.38
C ASP A 608 -5.33 10.54 -10.51
N PRO A 609 -6.14 9.52 -10.20
CA PRO A 609 -6.60 8.54 -11.19
C PRO A 609 -7.60 9.12 -12.21
N TRP A 610 -8.23 10.26 -11.92
CA TRP A 610 -9.17 10.92 -12.82
C TRP A 610 -8.53 11.93 -13.74
N TYR A 611 -7.25 12.24 -13.53
CA TYR A 611 -6.55 13.30 -14.24
C TYR A 611 -6.64 13.18 -15.77
N GLN A 612 -6.35 12.01 -16.34
CA GLN A 612 -6.42 11.83 -17.80
C GLN A 612 -7.85 11.92 -18.34
N THR A 613 -8.84 11.45 -17.58
CA THR A 613 -10.26 11.59 -17.95
C THR A 613 -10.68 13.05 -17.97
N GLN A 614 -10.28 13.83 -16.97
CA GLN A 614 -10.57 15.27 -16.89
C GLN A 614 -9.82 16.04 -18.00
N ARG A 615 -8.53 15.75 -18.21
CA ARG A 615 -7.73 16.33 -19.29
C ARG A 615 -8.36 16.07 -20.65
N MET A 616 -8.74 14.82 -20.93
CA MET A 616 -9.41 14.44 -22.17
C MET A 616 -10.71 15.20 -22.38
N ASN A 617 -11.57 15.31 -21.36
CA ASN A 617 -12.82 16.05 -21.48
C ASN A 617 -12.57 17.55 -21.73
N LYS A 618 -11.57 18.14 -21.08
CA LYS A 618 -11.19 19.54 -21.30
C LYS A 618 -10.63 19.75 -22.71
N VAL A 619 -9.71 18.89 -23.17
CA VAL A 619 -9.16 18.93 -24.54
C VAL A 619 -10.26 18.75 -25.57
N PHE A 620 -11.23 17.86 -25.33
CA PHE A 620 -12.38 17.68 -26.22
C PHE A 620 -13.25 18.93 -26.31
N MET A 621 -13.54 19.61 -25.18
CA MET A 621 -14.28 20.87 -25.19
C MET A 621 -13.51 21.99 -25.90
N THR A 622 -12.19 22.06 -25.72
CA THR A 622 -11.32 22.99 -26.46
C THR A 622 -11.31 22.68 -27.96
N ASP A 623 -11.17 21.41 -28.36
CA ASP A 623 -11.17 20.98 -29.75
C ASP A 623 -12.55 21.22 -30.42
N LEU A 624 -13.66 21.07 -29.67
CA LEU A 624 -15.00 21.45 -30.13
C LEU A 624 -15.15 22.97 -30.30
N ALA A 625 -14.67 23.76 -29.35
CA ALA A 625 -14.66 25.22 -29.45
C ALA A 625 -13.83 25.68 -30.65
N ASN A 626 -12.64 25.09 -30.85
CA ASN A 626 -11.82 25.30 -32.03
C ASN A 626 -12.58 24.91 -33.31
N THR A 627 -13.24 23.74 -33.35
CA THR A 627 -14.03 23.29 -34.50
C THR A 627 -15.15 24.28 -34.86
N ALA A 628 -15.84 24.85 -33.85
CA ALA A 628 -16.85 25.88 -34.05
C ALA A 628 -16.26 27.19 -34.57
N LEU A 629 -15.11 27.63 -34.02
CA LEU A 629 -14.39 28.81 -34.49
C LEU A 629 -13.87 28.66 -35.94
N PHE A 630 -13.41 27.47 -36.32
CA PHE A 630 -12.95 27.13 -37.66
C PHE A 630 -14.06 26.99 -38.70
N GLY A 631 -15.23 26.50 -38.30
CA GLY A 631 -16.38 26.35 -39.21
C GLY A 631 -16.95 27.70 -39.66
N TRP A 632 -16.77 28.75 -38.84
CA TRP A 632 -17.43 30.05 -39.00
C TRP A 632 -16.50 31.21 -39.37
N ASN A 633 -15.17 31.05 -39.26
CA ASN A 633 -14.20 32.09 -39.61
C ASN A 633 -13.34 31.69 -40.82
N ILE A 634 -13.06 32.68 -41.68
CA ILE A 634 -12.14 32.57 -42.81
C ILE A 634 -10.69 32.39 -42.31
N LEU A 635 -10.40 32.91 -41.11
CA LEU A 635 -9.12 32.80 -40.43
C LEU A 635 -9.10 31.62 -39.44
N PRO A 636 -8.24 30.61 -39.63
CA PRO A 636 -8.02 29.57 -38.64
C PRO A 636 -7.34 30.10 -37.37
N ILE A 637 -8.14 30.44 -36.34
CA ILE A 637 -7.65 30.72 -34.98
C ILE A 637 -7.91 29.49 -34.11
N TYR A 638 -6.89 28.94 -33.48
CA TYR A 638 -7.03 27.85 -32.52
C TYR A 638 -6.36 28.12 -31.18
N ILE A 639 -6.98 27.56 -30.15
CA ILE A 639 -6.44 27.54 -28.80
C ILE A 639 -5.91 26.13 -28.56
N ASP A 640 -4.59 25.98 -28.46
CA ASP A 640 -3.97 24.75 -27.96
C ASP A 640 -3.81 24.87 -26.44
N VAL A 641 -4.35 23.90 -25.71
CA VAL A 641 -4.32 23.88 -24.25
C VAL A 641 -3.66 22.59 -23.80
N ASP A 642 -2.44 22.67 -23.28
CA ASP A 642 -1.78 21.53 -22.64
C ASP A 642 -1.96 21.61 -21.13
N PHE A 643 -2.62 20.59 -20.59
CA PHE A 643 -2.76 20.40 -19.16
C PHE A 643 -1.63 19.49 -18.68
N LYS A 644 -0.82 19.99 -17.74
CA LYS A 644 0.15 19.19 -16.98
C LYS A 644 -0.50 18.64 -15.70
N ALA A 645 -0.13 17.41 -15.33
CA ALA A 645 -0.62 16.80 -14.11
C ALA A 645 -0.22 17.67 -12.91
N PRO A 646 -1.13 17.92 -11.95
CA PRO A 646 -0.78 18.63 -10.74
C PRO A 646 0.35 17.87 -10.03
N ARG A 647 1.42 18.57 -9.68
CA ARG A 647 2.49 18.07 -8.81
C ARG A 647 2.35 18.80 -7.47
N VAL A 648 2.61 18.10 -6.36
CA VAL A 648 2.64 18.71 -5.03
C VAL A 648 3.69 19.83 -5.03
N ALA A 649 3.28 21.06 -4.69
CA ALA A 649 4.11 22.27 -4.85
C ALA A 649 5.34 22.27 -3.91
N SER A 650 5.20 21.75 -2.70
CA SER A 650 6.33 21.49 -1.79
C SER A 650 5.85 20.56 -0.68
N PHE A 651 6.17 19.27 -0.79
CA PHE A 651 5.85 18.28 0.23
C PHE A 651 6.50 18.63 1.58
N LYS A 652 7.73 19.17 1.54
CA LYS A 652 8.53 19.60 2.71
C LYS A 652 7.90 20.73 3.54
N GLN A 653 7.21 21.69 2.90
CA GLN A 653 6.61 22.84 3.58
C GLN A 653 5.33 22.45 4.34
N LEU A 654 4.62 21.41 3.87
CA LEU A 654 3.42 20.87 4.51
C LEU A 654 3.74 19.94 5.70
N VAL A 655 4.96 19.40 5.77
CA VAL A 655 5.48 18.57 6.87
C VAL A 655 6.03 19.43 8.03
N GLN A 656 6.52 20.63 7.73
CA GLN A 656 7.06 21.57 8.72
C GLN A 656 5.97 22.21 9.61
N ASP A 657 4.74 22.36 9.12
CA ASP A 657 3.64 23.04 9.83
C ASP A 657 2.95 22.21 10.94
N GLY A 658 3.45 21.00 11.25
CA GLY A 658 3.08 20.23 12.45
C GLY A 658 1.60 19.83 12.60
N THR A 659 0.76 20.15 11.62
CA THR A 659 -0.67 19.82 11.60
C THR A 659 -0.90 18.80 10.52
N ILE A 660 -0.94 17.52 10.91
CA ILE A 660 -1.11 16.37 10.02
C ILE A 660 -2.52 16.40 9.39
N LYS A 661 -2.69 17.23 8.36
CA LYS A 661 -3.71 17.15 7.32
C LYS A 661 -3.07 17.67 6.03
N PHE A 662 -2.45 16.75 5.31
CA PHE A 662 -1.84 16.98 4.01
C PHE A 662 -2.88 17.56 3.03
N ASP A 663 -2.73 18.83 2.66
CA ASP A 663 -3.50 19.44 1.57
C ASP A 663 -2.55 20.06 0.53
N PRO A 664 -2.27 19.39 -0.59
CA PRO A 664 -1.50 19.97 -1.68
C PRO A 664 -2.33 21.09 -2.31
N ARG A 665 -1.94 22.33 -2.05
CA ARG A 665 -2.50 23.47 -2.77
C ARG A 665 -2.17 23.33 -4.26
N PHE A 666 -3.23 23.38 -5.08
CA PHE A 666 -3.14 23.32 -6.53
C PHE A 666 -2.40 24.54 -7.09
N GLU A 667 -1.30 24.30 -7.80
CA GLU A 667 -0.63 25.36 -8.56
C GLU A 667 -1.40 25.64 -9.86
N LYS A 668 -2.18 26.74 -9.89
CA LYS A 668 -2.95 27.17 -11.07
C LYS A 668 -2.08 27.66 -12.25
N SER A 669 -0.78 27.85 -12.02
CA SER A 669 0.22 28.41 -12.96
C SER A 669 0.55 27.52 -14.18
N LYS A 670 0.00 26.30 -14.28
CA LYS A 670 0.43 25.28 -15.26
C LYS A 670 -0.57 24.97 -16.39
N ILE A 671 -1.65 25.76 -16.54
CA ILE A 671 -2.50 25.70 -17.75
C ILE A 671 -1.76 26.47 -18.84
N GLN A 672 -1.19 25.75 -19.80
CA GLN A 672 -0.50 26.37 -20.93
C GLN A 672 -1.50 26.60 -22.06
N THR A 673 -1.92 27.85 -22.25
CA THR A 673 -2.80 28.26 -23.36
C THR A 673 -1.96 28.96 -24.42
N SER A 674 -1.91 28.40 -25.63
CA SER A 674 -1.37 29.12 -26.80
C SER A 674 -2.48 29.40 -27.80
N ILE A 675 -2.60 30.67 -28.18
CA ILE A 675 -3.52 31.12 -29.24
C ILE A 675 -2.69 31.23 -30.51
N VAL A 676 -3.08 30.48 -31.54
CA VAL A 676 -2.42 30.52 -32.85
C VAL A 676 -3.42 31.01 -33.89
N ALA A 677 -3.07 32.05 -34.63
CA ALA A 677 -3.83 32.57 -35.75
C ALA A 677 -3.03 32.33 -37.04
N ASP A 678 -3.58 31.55 -37.96
CA ASP A 678 -3.00 31.30 -39.28
C ASP A 678 -3.67 32.20 -40.32
N PHE A 679 -2.88 33.12 -40.88
CA PHE A 679 -3.24 34.12 -41.88
C PHE A 679 -3.04 33.61 -43.31
N GLY A 680 -2.50 32.39 -43.50
CA GLY A 680 -2.21 31.79 -44.79
C GLY A 680 -3.28 31.97 -45.87
N PRO A 681 -4.57 31.78 -45.56
CA PRO A 681 -5.65 31.96 -46.53
C PRO A 681 -5.91 33.41 -46.97
N LEU A 682 -5.55 34.42 -46.16
CA LEU A 682 -5.78 35.84 -46.48
C LEU A 682 -4.61 36.47 -47.26
N VAL A 683 -3.38 36.04 -46.99
CA VAL A 683 -2.17 36.66 -47.58
C VAL A 683 -1.62 35.89 -48.78
N GLY A 684 -2.22 34.75 -49.15
CA GLY A 684 -1.73 33.88 -50.24
C GLY A 684 -0.41 33.16 -49.92
N ALA A 685 0.09 33.26 -48.69
CA ALA A 685 1.32 32.62 -48.19
C ALA A 685 1.12 32.18 -46.73
N PRO A 686 1.45 30.93 -46.35
CA PRO A 686 1.21 30.40 -45.00
C PRO A 686 2.00 31.14 -43.92
N CYS A 687 1.34 32.12 -43.28
CA CYS A 687 1.84 32.93 -42.19
C CYS A 687 1.04 32.66 -40.92
N ALA A 688 1.70 32.36 -39.81
CA ALA A 688 1.02 32.09 -38.54
C ALA A 688 1.65 32.85 -37.38
N LEU A 689 0.79 33.37 -36.51
CA LEU A 689 1.14 34.06 -35.27
C LEU A 689 0.71 33.20 -34.08
N SER A 690 1.63 32.91 -33.17
CA SER A 690 1.39 32.16 -31.93
C SER A 690 1.69 33.03 -30.72
N LEU A 691 0.70 33.20 -29.86
CA LEU A 691 0.79 33.87 -28.56
C LEU A 691 0.74 32.81 -27.47
N ASN A 692 1.78 32.69 -26.64
CA ASN A 692 1.84 31.74 -25.55
C ASN A 692 1.98 32.46 -24.20
N ASN A 693 1.21 32.02 -23.21
CA ASN A 693 1.28 32.53 -21.83
C ASN A 693 2.41 31.87 -21.01
N ASN A 694 3.38 31.20 -21.65
CA ASN A 694 4.50 30.58 -20.95
C ASN A 694 5.75 30.43 -21.85
N GLY A 695 6.93 30.82 -21.34
CA GLY A 695 8.16 31.01 -22.14
C GLY A 695 8.96 29.74 -22.50
N LEU A 696 8.48 28.53 -22.17
CA LEU A 696 9.27 27.29 -22.15
C LEU A 696 8.99 26.28 -23.30
N ARG A 697 8.17 26.61 -24.32
CA ARG A 697 7.91 25.69 -25.44
C ARG A 697 8.81 26.04 -26.63
N THR A 698 9.54 25.07 -27.18
CA THR A 698 10.15 25.17 -28.51
C THR A 698 9.04 25.13 -29.57
N PHE A 699 9.04 26.10 -30.47
CA PHE A 699 8.01 26.27 -31.49
C PHE A 699 8.25 25.28 -32.64
N ASN A 700 7.35 24.30 -32.80
CA ASN A 700 7.34 23.42 -33.97
C ASN A 700 6.26 23.91 -34.94
N PHE A 701 6.62 24.82 -35.85
CA PHE A 701 5.92 24.84 -37.14
C PHE A 701 6.22 23.51 -37.84
N TYR A 702 5.23 22.88 -38.46
CA TYR A 702 5.44 21.64 -39.22
C TYR A 702 6.60 21.86 -40.20
N ALA A 703 7.76 21.28 -39.90
CA ALA A 703 8.98 21.47 -40.67
C ALA A 703 8.79 20.83 -42.05
N PHE A 704 8.74 21.67 -43.08
CA PHE A 704 8.87 21.26 -44.48
C PHE A 704 9.92 22.15 -45.16
N SER A 705 10.69 21.58 -46.09
CA SER A 705 11.79 22.28 -46.78
C SER A 705 11.31 23.51 -47.55
N GLY A 706 11.66 24.70 -47.05
CA GLY A 706 11.43 26.00 -47.67
C GLY A 706 12.07 27.14 -46.86
N ILE A 707 12.14 28.34 -47.45
CA ILE A 707 12.65 29.54 -46.76
C ILE A 707 11.66 29.93 -45.66
N THR A 708 12.12 29.90 -44.41
CA THR A 708 11.32 30.19 -43.22
C THR A 708 11.86 31.45 -42.54
N LEU A 709 11.04 32.50 -42.44
CA LEU A 709 11.35 33.68 -41.63
C LEU A 709 10.55 33.60 -40.34
N ASN A 710 11.22 33.34 -39.22
CA ASN A 710 10.63 33.26 -37.89
C ASN A 710 11.14 34.40 -37.02
N TYR A 711 10.23 35.10 -36.33
CA TYR A 711 10.53 36.06 -35.28
C TYR A 711 9.88 35.62 -33.98
N CYS A 712 10.66 35.55 -32.91
CA CYS A 712 10.21 35.13 -31.59
C CYS A 712 10.74 36.09 -30.54
N ASP A 713 9.85 36.63 -29.71
CA ASP A 713 10.19 37.46 -28.55
C ASP A 713 9.50 36.90 -27.29
N GLY A 714 10.21 36.92 -26.16
CA GLY A 714 9.73 36.34 -24.92
C GLY A 714 10.30 37.05 -23.71
N LYS A 715 9.42 37.52 -22.81
CA LYS A 715 9.81 38.01 -21.49
C LYS A 715 9.72 36.87 -20.48
N GLN A 716 10.87 36.37 -20.04
CA GLN A 716 11.00 35.59 -18.81
C GLN A 716 11.57 36.51 -17.73
N GLN A 717 10.74 37.01 -16.83
CA GLN A 717 11.23 37.49 -15.54
C GLN A 717 10.91 36.42 -14.51
N THR A 718 11.82 35.47 -14.32
CA THR A 718 11.92 34.74 -13.06
C THR A 718 12.74 35.61 -12.11
N GLU A 719 12.14 36.69 -11.60
CA GLU A 719 12.69 37.35 -10.43
C GLU A 719 12.39 36.47 -9.22
N VAL A 720 13.40 35.76 -8.77
CA VAL A 720 13.45 35.29 -7.38
C VAL A 720 13.65 36.55 -6.55
N ILE A 721 12.57 37.06 -5.96
CA ILE A 721 12.67 38.16 -5.01
C ILE A 721 13.18 37.56 -3.70
N SER A 722 14.50 37.57 -3.53
CA SER A 722 15.16 37.24 -2.26
C SER A 722 14.98 38.42 -1.31
N ASN A 723 13.98 38.35 -0.42
CA ASN A 723 13.90 39.29 0.69
C ASN A 723 14.86 38.92 1.84
N ASN A 724 15.31 37.65 1.93
CA ASN A 724 16.37 37.15 2.82
C ASN A 724 16.89 35.76 2.37
N PRO A 725 18.06 35.29 2.85
CA PRO A 725 18.70 34.02 2.42
C PRO A 725 17.91 32.73 2.71
N SER A 726 16.81 32.81 3.47
CA SER A 726 15.97 31.69 3.86
C SER A 726 14.52 31.78 3.35
N ASP A 727 14.17 32.81 2.57
CA ASP A 727 12.81 32.98 2.04
C ASP A 727 12.86 33.26 0.53
N PHE A 728 12.72 32.20 -0.26
CA PHE A 728 12.57 32.26 -1.71
C PHE A 728 11.08 32.24 -2.05
N ALA A 729 10.47 33.43 -2.14
CA ALA A 729 9.17 33.55 -2.76
C ALA A 729 9.34 33.50 -4.29
N THR A 730 8.77 32.48 -4.95
CA THR A 730 8.59 32.53 -6.40
C THR A 730 7.60 33.65 -6.70
N GLY A 731 8.10 34.72 -7.33
CA GLY A 731 7.25 35.78 -7.86
C GLY A 731 6.19 35.19 -8.79
N LYS A 732 5.02 35.84 -8.90
CA LYS A 732 3.98 35.43 -9.86
C LYS A 732 4.58 35.43 -11.26
N ASP A 733 4.72 34.24 -11.87
CA ASP A 733 5.13 34.06 -13.25
C ASP A 733 4.16 34.78 -14.21
N ASN A 734 4.49 36.00 -14.62
CA ASN A 734 3.87 36.66 -15.77
C ASN A 734 4.79 36.49 -17.00
N ALA A 735 5.12 35.25 -17.35
CA ALA A 735 5.87 34.95 -18.56
C ALA A 735 4.92 34.98 -19.77
N ARG A 736 5.19 35.84 -20.76
CA ARG A 736 4.48 35.83 -22.06
C ARG A 736 5.52 35.75 -23.17
N SER A 737 5.24 34.92 -24.18
CA SER A 737 6.03 34.84 -25.40
C SER A 737 5.14 34.98 -26.63
N PHE A 738 5.66 35.67 -27.64
CA PHE A 738 5.03 35.87 -28.94
C PHE A 738 5.99 35.42 -30.03
N CYS A 739 5.50 34.56 -30.93
CA CYS A 739 6.26 34.13 -32.10
C CYS A 739 5.39 34.21 -33.35
N GLY A 740 5.93 34.83 -34.39
CA GLY A 740 5.35 34.86 -35.73
C GLY A 740 6.31 34.25 -36.75
N GLY A 741 5.78 33.45 -37.68
CA GLY A 741 6.57 32.87 -38.76
C GLY A 741 5.79 32.80 -40.06
N CYS A 742 6.45 33.06 -41.19
CA CYS A 742 5.90 32.86 -42.52
C CYS A 742 6.72 31.82 -43.29
N THR A 743 6.02 30.91 -43.97
CA THR A 743 6.59 29.88 -44.85
C THR A 743 5.91 29.97 -46.23
N MET A 744 6.51 29.41 -47.27
CA MET A 744 5.86 29.26 -48.59
C MET A 744 5.66 27.77 -48.89
N ASN A 745 4.42 27.33 -49.17
CA ASN A 745 4.10 25.94 -49.52
C ASN A 745 3.15 25.87 -50.74
N PHE A 746 3.47 25.00 -51.71
CA PHE A 746 2.69 24.74 -52.92
C PHE A 746 1.27 24.21 -52.64
N MET A 747 1.06 23.47 -51.54
CA MET A 747 -0.27 23.00 -51.09
C MET A 747 -1.12 24.14 -50.49
N ALA A 748 -0.50 25.19 -49.95
CA ALA A 748 -1.21 26.36 -49.44
C ALA A 748 -1.70 27.27 -50.58
N VAL A 749 -0.97 27.33 -51.69
CA VAL A 749 -1.38 28.03 -52.93
C VAL A 749 -2.58 27.33 -53.59
N ALA A 750 -2.62 25.98 -53.56
CA ALA A 750 -3.77 25.21 -54.03
C ALA A 750 -4.99 25.29 -53.08
N GLY A 751 -4.78 25.52 -51.78
CA GLY A 751 -5.86 25.79 -50.82
C GLY A 751 -6.44 27.21 -50.95
N ALA A 752 -5.61 28.20 -51.28
CA ALA A 752 -6.02 29.58 -51.49
C ALA A 752 -6.92 29.76 -52.73
N SER A 753 -6.73 28.95 -53.77
CA SER A 753 -7.56 29.00 -55.00
C SER A 753 -8.96 28.39 -54.84
N THR A 754 -9.28 27.76 -53.70
CA THR A 754 -10.63 27.22 -53.40
C THR A 754 -11.39 28.04 -52.35
N ALA A 755 -10.82 29.15 -51.86
CA ALA A 755 -11.49 30.11 -50.99
C ALA A 755 -12.44 31.01 -51.80
N SER A 756 -13.51 30.45 -52.36
CA SER A 756 -14.67 31.25 -52.71
C SER A 756 -15.33 31.77 -51.42
N LEU A 757 -15.62 33.06 -51.43
CA LEU A 757 -16.02 33.94 -50.32
C LEU A 757 -17.36 33.54 -49.65
N SER A 758 -17.43 32.40 -48.97
CA SER A 758 -18.54 32.09 -48.06
C SER A 758 -18.04 31.94 -46.62
N VAL A 759 -18.75 32.61 -45.70
CA VAL A 759 -18.46 32.72 -44.26
C VAL A 759 -18.54 31.36 -43.53
N PHE A 760 -18.98 30.31 -44.21
CA PHE A 760 -19.14 28.96 -43.64
C PHE A 760 -18.60 27.90 -44.59
N ASN A 761 -17.57 27.15 -44.18
CA ASN A 761 -17.03 26.01 -44.93
C ASN A 761 -17.45 24.69 -44.26
N PRO A 762 -18.57 24.07 -44.69
CA PRO A 762 -19.12 22.88 -44.04
C PRO A 762 -18.17 21.67 -44.12
N ALA A 763 -17.38 21.56 -45.19
CA ALA A 763 -16.44 20.45 -45.34
C ALA A 763 -15.31 20.52 -44.30
N LYS A 764 -14.76 21.71 -44.03
CA LYS A 764 -13.79 21.91 -42.95
C LYS A 764 -14.41 21.61 -41.59
N PHE A 765 -15.60 22.11 -41.31
CA PHE A 765 -16.31 21.83 -40.05
C PHE A 765 -16.46 20.31 -39.80
N VAL A 766 -16.93 19.55 -40.80
CA VAL A 766 -17.12 18.10 -40.69
C VAL A 766 -15.78 17.37 -40.44
N VAL A 767 -14.71 17.72 -41.16
CA VAL A 767 -13.40 17.07 -41.00
C VAL A 767 -12.82 17.30 -39.60
N TYR A 768 -12.88 18.53 -39.09
CA TYR A 768 -12.38 18.84 -37.74
C TYR A 768 -13.26 18.25 -36.65
N MET A 769 -14.57 18.19 -36.85
CA MET A 769 -15.50 17.50 -35.95
C MET A 769 -15.15 16.00 -35.86
N VAL A 770 -14.98 15.33 -37.00
CA VAL A 770 -14.58 13.92 -37.06
C VAL A 770 -13.22 13.71 -36.38
N ARG A 771 -12.22 14.57 -36.63
CA ARG A 771 -10.90 14.50 -35.99
C ARG A 771 -10.98 14.69 -34.47
N THR A 772 -11.82 15.61 -34.00
CA THR A 772 -12.06 15.87 -32.57
C THR A 772 -12.65 14.64 -31.89
N PHE A 773 -13.68 14.03 -32.49
CA PHE A 773 -14.24 12.77 -32.00
C PHE A 773 -13.23 11.62 -32.08
N GLN A 774 -12.46 11.51 -33.16
CA GLN A 774 -11.41 10.49 -33.32
C GLN A 774 -10.34 10.60 -32.22
N LYS A 775 -9.81 11.80 -31.97
CA LYS A 775 -8.87 12.05 -30.86
C LYS A 775 -9.47 11.67 -29.51
N TYR A 776 -10.72 12.06 -29.25
CA TYR A 776 -11.44 11.70 -28.02
C TYR A 776 -11.61 10.18 -27.89
N PHE A 777 -11.97 9.48 -28.97
CA PHE A 777 -12.09 8.03 -28.98
C PHE A 777 -10.74 7.32 -28.77
N HIS A 778 -9.65 7.81 -29.36
CA HIS A 778 -8.31 7.28 -29.11
C HIS A 778 -7.84 7.54 -27.68
N ALA A 779 -8.11 8.72 -27.13
CA ALA A 779 -7.80 9.03 -25.73
C ALA A 779 -8.57 8.11 -24.78
N LYS A 780 -9.85 7.81 -25.05
CA LYS A 780 -10.64 6.82 -24.30
C LYS A 780 -10.09 5.39 -24.35
N LYS A 781 -9.26 5.07 -25.34
CA LYS A 781 -8.59 3.77 -25.45
C LYS A 781 -7.34 3.66 -24.57
N ASP A 782 -6.91 4.73 -23.86
CA ASP A 782 -5.83 4.65 -22.88
C ASP A 782 -6.13 3.51 -21.90
N LYS A 783 -5.23 2.53 -21.87
CA LYS A 783 -5.38 1.30 -21.11
C LYS A 783 -4.82 1.39 -19.71
N VAL A 784 -3.99 2.40 -19.43
CA VAL A 784 -3.23 2.52 -18.18
C VAL A 784 -3.85 3.58 -17.27
N ASN A 785 -4.20 4.75 -17.82
CA ASN A 785 -4.56 5.92 -17.01
C ASN A 785 -6.06 6.24 -16.97
N ILE A 786 -6.90 5.48 -17.68
CA ILE A 786 -8.36 5.57 -17.56
C ILE A 786 -8.83 4.39 -16.72
N PRO A 787 -9.57 4.58 -15.63
CA PRO A 787 -10.01 3.49 -14.77
C PRO A 787 -10.72 2.37 -15.53
N LYS A 788 -10.19 1.14 -15.42
CA LYS A 788 -10.77 -0.08 -15.96
C LYS A 788 -10.64 -1.22 -14.94
N SER A 789 -11.75 -1.93 -14.73
CA SER A 789 -11.83 -3.15 -13.93
C SER A 789 -12.41 -4.28 -14.77
N TRP A 790 -11.94 -5.49 -14.50
CA TRP A 790 -12.49 -6.74 -15.00
C TRP A 790 -12.66 -7.68 -13.81
N ASN A 791 -13.62 -8.60 -13.92
CA ASN A 791 -13.87 -9.57 -12.87
C ASN A 791 -14.01 -10.96 -13.51
N VAL A 792 -12.99 -11.80 -13.38
CA VAL A 792 -12.92 -13.08 -14.10
C VAL A 792 -13.36 -14.22 -13.20
N ASN A 793 -14.35 -15.00 -13.65
CA ASN A 793 -14.68 -16.26 -12.99
C ASN A 793 -13.86 -17.40 -13.61
N ALA A 794 -12.94 -17.98 -12.83
CA ALA A 794 -12.04 -19.04 -13.29
C ALA A 794 -12.79 -20.28 -13.79
N ALA A 795 -13.93 -20.63 -13.17
CA ALA A 795 -14.73 -21.77 -13.59
C ALA A 795 -15.34 -21.57 -14.99
N TYR A 796 -15.74 -20.34 -15.34
CA TYR A 796 -16.28 -20.03 -16.67
C TYR A 796 -15.18 -20.04 -17.74
N ALA A 797 -13.99 -19.56 -17.41
CA ALA A 797 -12.83 -19.68 -18.30
C ALA A 797 -12.49 -21.16 -18.56
N ALA A 798 -12.49 -22.00 -17.53
CA ALA A 798 -12.26 -23.44 -17.65
C ALA A 798 -13.34 -24.15 -18.48
N GLU A 799 -14.62 -23.79 -18.34
CA GLU A 799 -15.71 -24.35 -19.16
C GLU A 799 -15.53 -24.03 -20.64
N VAL A 800 -15.18 -22.79 -20.98
CA VAL A 800 -14.91 -22.37 -22.36
C VAL A 800 -13.68 -23.11 -22.91
N TYR A 801 -12.60 -23.20 -22.13
CA TYR A 801 -11.41 -23.92 -22.54
C TYR A 801 -11.67 -25.41 -22.80
N LYS A 802 -12.42 -26.10 -21.92
CA LYS A 802 -12.82 -27.50 -22.12
C LYS A 802 -13.65 -27.70 -23.40
N LYS A 803 -14.46 -26.70 -23.77
CA LYS A 803 -15.32 -26.77 -24.96
C LYS A 803 -14.58 -26.50 -26.27
N TYR A 804 -13.65 -25.54 -26.28
CA TYR A 804 -13.01 -25.03 -27.51
C TYR A 804 -11.52 -25.36 -27.64
N GLY A 805 -10.87 -25.91 -26.61
CA GLY A 805 -9.42 -26.16 -26.55
C GLY A 805 -8.54 -24.90 -26.42
N GLN A 806 -9.13 -23.72 -26.58
CA GLN A 806 -8.52 -22.40 -26.45
C GLN A 806 -9.61 -21.38 -26.08
N ILE A 807 -9.24 -20.17 -25.65
CA ILE A 807 -10.21 -19.09 -25.39
C ILE A 807 -10.45 -18.27 -26.67
N PRO A 808 -11.64 -18.34 -27.30
CA PRO A 808 -11.93 -17.55 -28.49
C PRO A 808 -11.92 -16.04 -28.20
N SER A 809 -11.49 -15.22 -29.17
CA SER A 809 -11.40 -13.77 -29.02
C SER A 809 -12.73 -13.10 -28.65
N HIS A 810 -13.85 -13.60 -29.19
CA HIS A 810 -15.20 -13.08 -28.88
C HIS A 810 -15.65 -13.38 -27.43
N CYS A 811 -15.03 -14.35 -26.75
CA CYS A 811 -15.32 -14.68 -25.36
C CYS A 811 -14.58 -13.77 -24.36
N VAL A 812 -13.49 -13.11 -24.76
CA VAL A 812 -12.60 -12.37 -23.84
C VAL A 812 -13.34 -11.25 -23.09
N ASP A 813 -14.15 -10.44 -23.80
CA ASP A 813 -14.93 -9.37 -23.17
C ASP A 813 -15.99 -9.91 -22.20
N GLN A 814 -16.64 -11.02 -22.55
CA GLN A 814 -17.68 -11.64 -21.73
C GLN A 814 -17.09 -12.25 -20.45
N LEU A 815 -16.00 -13.02 -20.59
CA LEU A 815 -15.27 -13.63 -19.46
C LEU A 815 -14.63 -12.57 -18.56
N GLY A 816 -14.11 -11.48 -19.15
CA GLY A 816 -13.60 -10.32 -18.40
C GLY A 816 -14.67 -9.57 -17.61
N LYS A 817 -15.95 -9.72 -17.96
CA LYS A 817 -17.10 -9.19 -17.21
C LYS A 817 -17.68 -10.20 -16.21
N GLY A 818 -17.06 -11.37 -16.07
CA GLY A 818 -17.49 -12.42 -15.16
C GLY A 818 -18.70 -13.21 -15.67
N LEU A 819 -18.96 -13.13 -16.97
CA LEU A 819 -20.07 -13.80 -17.65
C LEU A 819 -19.57 -15.03 -18.40
N LYS A 820 -20.47 -15.99 -18.65
CA LYS A 820 -20.20 -17.14 -19.52
C LYS A 820 -20.09 -16.70 -20.99
N CYS A 821 -19.40 -17.47 -21.82
CA CYS A 821 -19.30 -17.17 -23.24
C CYS A 821 -20.52 -17.64 -24.04
N PHE A 822 -21.22 -16.68 -24.65
CA PHE A 822 -22.31 -16.88 -25.60
C PHE A 822 -22.08 -16.03 -26.88
N SER A 823 -23.11 -15.87 -27.72
CA SER A 823 -23.03 -15.09 -28.97
C SER A 823 -22.53 -13.66 -28.75
N ASP A 824 -23.00 -13.02 -27.68
CA ASP A 824 -22.69 -11.65 -27.32
C ASP A 824 -22.85 -11.42 -25.81
N THR A 825 -22.38 -10.27 -25.33
CA THR A 825 -22.36 -9.92 -23.91
C THR A 825 -23.76 -9.73 -23.31
N CYS A 826 -24.75 -9.32 -24.11
CA CYS A 826 -26.13 -9.17 -23.65
C CYS A 826 -26.81 -10.53 -23.46
N ALA A 827 -26.55 -11.48 -24.35
CA ALA A 827 -27.01 -12.87 -24.24
C ALA A 827 -26.43 -13.51 -22.98
N ALA A 828 -25.14 -13.29 -22.73
CA ALA A 828 -24.47 -13.77 -21.53
C ALA A 828 -25.03 -13.17 -20.24
N LYS A 829 -25.41 -11.88 -20.25
CA LYS A 829 -26.06 -11.27 -19.08
C LYS A 829 -27.46 -11.80 -18.86
N ALA A 830 -28.25 -11.97 -19.91
CA ALA A 830 -29.58 -12.58 -19.81
C ALA A 830 -29.49 -14.01 -19.25
N ALA A 831 -28.49 -14.79 -19.68
CA ALA A 831 -28.19 -16.09 -19.10
C ALA A 831 -27.87 -15.98 -17.60
N SER A 832 -26.95 -15.11 -17.20
CA SER A 832 -26.57 -14.92 -15.79
C SER A 832 -27.78 -14.56 -14.92
N VAL A 833 -28.63 -13.63 -15.35
CA VAL A 833 -29.84 -13.27 -14.58
C VAL A 833 -30.81 -14.45 -14.47
N PHE A 834 -30.96 -15.24 -15.54
CA PHE A 834 -31.81 -16.43 -15.51
C PHE A 834 -31.26 -17.50 -14.55
N GLU A 835 -29.96 -17.79 -14.61
CA GLU A 835 -29.29 -18.73 -13.71
C GLU A 835 -29.40 -18.29 -12.26
N GLU A 836 -29.21 -16.98 -11.98
CA GLU A 836 -29.34 -16.40 -10.64
C GLU A 836 -30.77 -16.46 -10.10
N THR A 837 -31.76 -16.34 -10.97
CA THR A 837 -33.19 -16.31 -10.57
C THR A 837 -33.72 -17.71 -10.27
N PHE A 838 -33.31 -18.72 -11.06
CA PHE A 838 -33.85 -20.08 -10.96
C PHE A 838 -32.87 -21.11 -10.41
N ASN A 839 -31.64 -20.69 -10.08
CA ASN A 839 -30.57 -21.56 -9.58
C ASN A 839 -30.37 -22.80 -10.47
N THR A 840 -30.30 -22.58 -11.78
CA THR A 840 -30.18 -23.62 -12.83
C THR A 840 -29.03 -23.29 -13.77
N LYS A 841 -28.51 -24.28 -14.50
CA LYS A 841 -27.54 -24.05 -15.57
C LYS A 841 -28.24 -23.77 -16.91
N VAL A 842 -27.75 -22.79 -17.64
CA VAL A 842 -28.14 -22.43 -19.01
C VAL A 842 -27.14 -23.02 -20.00
N HIS A 843 -27.66 -23.66 -21.05
CA HIS A 843 -26.86 -24.32 -22.09
C HIS A 843 -26.67 -23.46 -23.33
N SER A 844 -27.73 -22.76 -23.74
CA SER A 844 -27.70 -21.90 -24.92
C SER A 844 -28.64 -20.72 -24.78
N VAL A 845 -28.22 -19.58 -25.29
CA VAL A 845 -29.03 -18.37 -25.43
C VAL A 845 -28.94 -17.87 -26.87
N TYR A 846 -30.07 -17.50 -27.45
CA TYR A 846 -30.10 -16.72 -28.68
C TYR A 846 -30.94 -15.46 -28.47
N ILE A 847 -30.46 -14.32 -28.99
CA ILE A 847 -31.21 -13.07 -29.00
C ILE A 847 -32.00 -13.01 -30.29
N ARG A 848 -33.31 -12.76 -30.18
CA ARG A 848 -34.12 -12.40 -31.34
C ARG A 848 -34.12 -10.88 -31.47
N GLU A 849 -33.56 -10.37 -32.56
CA GLU A 849 -33.71 -8.98 -32.95
C GLU A 849 -35.06 -8.81 -33.66
N ASP A 850 -35.86 -7.82 -33.27
CA ASP A 850 -37.07 -7.47 -34.03
C ASP A 850 -36.64 -6.88 -35.39
N ASP A 851 -37.26 -7.33 -36.49
CA ASP A 851 -36.96 -7.02 -37.90
C ASP A 851 -37.15 -5.53 -38.32
N ARG A 852 -36.81 -4.56 -37.48
CA ARG A 852 -36.82 -3.12 -37.83
C ARG A 852 -35.40 -2.68 -38.21
N HIS A 853 -35.31 -2.03 -39.37
CA HIS A 853 -34.10 -1.77 -40.15
C HIS A 853 -32.82 -1.33 -39.37
N PRO A 854 -31.61 -1.61 -39.90
CA PRO A 854 -30.33 -1.56 -39.16
C PRO A 854 -29.78 -0.14 -38.91
N SER A 855 -30.51 0.92 -39.24
CA SER A 855 -30.05 2.30 -39.08
C SER A 855 -30.45 2.85 -37.71
N HIS A 856 -29.50 2.76 -36.76
CA HIS A 856 -29.53 3.29 -35.39
C HIS A 856 -30.26 2.44 -34.33
N ILE A 857 -29.56 1.40 -33.86
CA ILE A 857 -29.90 0.69 -32.61
C ILE A 857 -29.73 1.68 -31.45
N SER A 858 -30.82 2.26 -30.96
CA SER A 858 -30.82 3.06 -29.73
C SER A 858 -30.54 2.17 -28.51
N ALA A 859 -29.88 2.71 -27.48
CA ALA A 859 -29.48 1.96 -26.28
C ALA A 859 -30.65 1.48 -25.38
N ASN A 860 -31.91 1.66 -25.82
CA ASN A 860 -33.13 1.41 -25.04
C ASN A 860 -34.10 0.43 -25.72
N THR A 861 -33.72 -0.27 -26.79
CA THR A 861 -34.60 -1.27 -27.42
C THR A 861 -34.72 -2.51 -26.55
N GLN A 862 -35.96 -2.91 -26.24
CA GLN A 862 -36.24 -4.18 -25.59
C GLN A 862 -35.82 -5.33 -26.52
N ARG A 863 -35.08 -6.30 -25.98
CA ARG A 863 -34.62 -7.51 -26.66
C ARG A 863 -35.28 -8.74 -26.02
N GLU A 864 -35.45 -9.80 -26.80
CA GLU A 864 -35.90 -11.10 -26.30
C GLU A 864 -34.74 -12.11 -26.37
N ALA A 865 -34.33 -12.61 -25.21
CA ALA A 865 -33.38 -13.73 -25.09
C ALA A 865 -34.16 -15.02 -24.90
N TRP A 866 -33.89 -16.00 -25.75
CA TRP A 866 -34.46 -17.33 -25.69
C TRP A 866 -33.44 -18.29 -25.11
N ILE A 867 -33.80 -18.93 -24.00
CA ILE A 867 -32.90 -19.63 -23.10
C ILE A 867 -33.28 -21.10 -23.00
N LYS A 868 -32.32 -21.99 -23.22
CA LYS A 868 -32.41 -23.44 -22.90
C LYS A 868 -31.61 -23.72 -21.63
N SER A 869 -32.21 -24.43 -20.68
CA SER A 869 -31.63 -24.68 -19.35
C SER A 869 -32.00 -26.06 -18.81
N ASP A 870 -31.33 -26.49 -17.74
CA ASP A 870 -31.67 -27.74 -17.02
C ASP A 870 -33.03 -27.71 -16.32
N LEU A 871 -33.60 -26.51 -16.11
CA LEU A 871 -34.85 -26.31 -15.39
C LEU A 871 -36.06 -26.96 -16.08
N CYS A 872 -36.06 -27.02 -17.40
CA CYS A 872 -37.20 -27.54 -18.17
C CYS A 872 -36.78 -28.03 -19.56
N LYS A 873 -37.53 -29.02 -20.08
CA LYS A 873 -37.36 -29.49 -21.46
C LYS A 873 -37.99 -28.50 -22.44
N GLY A 874 -37.26 -27.47 -22.87
CA GLY A 874 -37.73 -26.48 -23.84
C GLY A 874 -37.07 -25.10 -23.66
N GLU A 875 -37.67 -24.08 -24.27
CA GLU A 875 -37.17 -22.70 -24.23
C GLU A 875 -37.96 -21.83 -23.26
N SER A 876 -37.25 -20.86 -22.67
CA SER A 876 -37.78 -19.79 -21.84
C SER A 876 -37.41 -18.45 -22.45
N ILE A 877 -38.28 -17.45 -22.33
CA ILE A 877 -38.08 -16.13 -22.93
C ILE A 877 -37.83 -15.14 -21.80
N VAL A 878 -36.71 -14.42 -21.89
CA VAL A 878 -36.35 -13.30 -21.04
C VAL A 878 -36.45 -12.03 -21.87
N ARG A 879 -37.33 -11.11 -21.47
CA ARG A 879 -37.42 -9.77 -22.06
C ARG A 879 -36.59 -8.81 -21.24
N PHE A 880 -35.67 -8.10 -21.88
CA PHE A 880 -34.72 -7.25 -21.19
C PHE A 880 -34.27 -6.07 -22.04
N THR A 881 -33.75 -5.04 -21.39
CA THR A 881 -33.00 -3.96 -22.04
C THR A 881 -31.54 -4.11 -21.67
N CYS A 882 -30.64 -4.09 -22.64
CA CYS A 882 -29.21 -4.24 -22.41
C CYS A 882 -28.39 -3.29 -23.30
N ASN A 883 -27.35 -2.72 -22.69
CA ASN A 883 -26.33 -1.94 -23.38
C ASN A 883 -24.99 -2.68 -23.25
N GLU A 884 -24.41 -3.11 -24.36
CA GLU A 884 -23.14 -3.86 -24.39
C GLU A 884 -21.98 -3.12 -23.69
N ARG A 885 -22.02 -1.79 -23.67
CA ARG A 885 -21.02 -0.94 -22.99
C ARG A 885 -21.31 -0.72 -21.50
N LYS A 886 -22.55 -0.95 -21.05
CA LYS A 886 -23.01 -0.77 -19.66
C LYS A 886 -23.91 -1.94 -19.27
N VAL A 887 -23.36 -3.15 -19.33
CA VAL A 887 -24.11 -4.41 -19.14
C VAL A 887 -24.71 -4.51 -17.74
N GLU A 888 -24.11 -3.85 -16.76
CA GLU A 888 -24.64 -3.71 -15.39
C GLU A 888 -26.01 -3.03 -15.31
N ASN A 889 -26.33 -2.16 -16.28
CA ASN A 889 -27.62 -1.47 -16.36
C ASN A 889 -28.71 -2.31 -17.03
N THR A 890 -28.48 -3.62 -17.21
CA THR A 890 -29.45 -4.51 -17.83
C THR A 890 -30.69 -4.63 -16.95
N LYS A 891 -31.85 -4.26 -17.48
CA LYS A 891 -33.13 -4.43 -16.77
C LYS A 891 -33.91 -5.57 -17.40
N VAL A 892 -34.24 -6.58 -16.59
CA VAL A 892 -35.17 -7.64 -16.98
C VAL A 892 -36.60 -7.14 -16.72
N HIS A 893 -37.45 -7.28 -17.73
CA HIS A 893 -38.84 -6.82 -17.72
C HIS A 893 -39.85 -7.96 -17.53
N SER A 894 -39.49 -9.17 -17.96
CA SER A 894 -40.29 -10.37 -17.73
C SER A 894 -39.50 -11.63 -18.05
N ILE A 895 -39.80 -12.71 -17.35
CA ILE A 895 -39.31 -14.06 -17.65
C ILE A 895 -40.51 -15.00 -17.76
N ARG A 896 -40.65 -15.68 -18.91
CA ARG A 896 -41.75 -16.60 -19.18
C ARG A 896 -41.28 -17.92 -19.76
N GLY A 897 -41.90 -19.02 -19.36
CA GLY A 897 -41.73 -20.30 -20.06
C GLY A 897 -42.43 -20.26 -21.42
N PHE A 898 -41.78 -20.70 -22.50
CA PHE A 898 -42.45 -20.83 -23.81
C PHE A 898 -43.03 -22.23 -23.99
N HIS A 899 -42.20 -23.25 -23.74
CA HIS A 899 -42.63 -24.65 -23.81
C HIS A 899 -43.55 -25.03 -22.63
N LYS A 900 -44.44 -26.04 -22.80
CA LYS A 900 -45.42 -26.45 -21.76
C LYS A 900 -44.73 -26.83 -20.44
N SER A 901 -43.63 -27.57 -20.52
CA SER A 901 -42.77 -27.92 -19.36
C SER A 901 -42.20 -26.68 -18.67
N CYS A 902 -41.72 -25.69 -19.44
CA CYS A 902 -41.16 -24.46 -18.89
C CYS A 902 -42.24 -23.55 -18.30
N ARG A 903 -43.43 -23.47 -18.92
CA ARG A 903 -44.58 -22.71 -18.39
C ARG A 903 -45.01 -23.20 -17.01
N ASN A 904 -45.02 -24.52 -16.81
CA ASN A 904 -45.41 -25.12 -15.54
C ASN A 904 -44.42 -24.81 -14.40
N VAL A 905 -43.14 -24.61 -14.70
CA VAL A 905 -42.08 -24.38 -13.69
C VAL A 905 -41.81 -22.88 -13.48
N ILE A 906 -41.82 -22.09 -14.55
CA ILE A 906 -41.43 -20.67 -14.53
C ILE A 906 -42.64 -19.75 -14.36
N GLY A 907 -43.78 -20.09 -14.95
CA GLY A 907 -44.94 -19.20 -15.10
C GLY A 907 -44.68 -18.02 -16.05
N ASP A 908 -45.43 -16.94 -15.87
CA ASP A 908 -45.20 -15.61 -16.47
C ASP A 908 -44.87 -14.63 -15.34
N ARG A 909 -43.58 -14.35 -15.13
CA ARG A 909 -43.10 -13.43 -14.09
C ARG A 909 -42.75 -12.10 -14.74
N ARG A 910 -43.39 -11.01 -14.29
CA ARG A 910 -43.06 -9.63 -14.70
C ARG A 910 -42.07 -9.02 -13.73
#